data_AF-A0A9P4MNZ6-F1
#
_entry.id   AF-A0A9P4MNZ6-F1
#
_cell.length_a   1.000
_cell.length_b   1.000
_cell.length_c   1.000
_cell.angle_alpha   90.00
_cell.angle_beta   90.00
_cell.angle_gamma   90.00
#
_symmetry.space_group_name_H-M   'P 1'
#
loop_
_entity.id
_entity.type
_entity.pdbx_description
1 polymer ?
#
loop_
_entity_poly.entity_id
_entity_poly.type
_entity_poly.pdbx_seq_one_letter_code
_entity_poly.pdbx_strand_id
1 'polypeptide(L)'
;MAGLKRKSDTKTSSDVKSTSKKVKVDKPASKPSKKRELAVRPAKPSKKAKTKDKSDDSVESDTTEEDNGFYGFSANDDQDQDSSDTSEIEEVPTKAKGKKEKPEEKQKSNGSKDVKRSGLPPQDSVLAAVNAQSSKEAHAKQKALAKERKAAKPNADIIGRSKKIWERLRLKSHVPQDERKELLTELFEIVTGRVKDFVFKHDSVRVIQCALKYSTMEQRRMIAKELKGEYKVLAESRYAKFLIAKLLENGDNEIRDMIVSEFYGHVRQLINHPEAAWILDDTYRAVAIPKQKARLLREWYGPEFSIKGLATEAEATADLAAILKENPEKRKPIMEFLANMINQLIQKKLTGFTMLHDAMLQYFLACQPGTSEANEFLEHLKPDATLKEGEEPDNVDLLKNLAFTKSGSRLVSLAFAYGGAKDRKVFLRPYKDTIETMVYDQYAHHVLLAAMAVTDDTRLTSKTIFSELLPTGDTLGEKVLNLANDTRARTILLYPFAGDAKWLFPEGDAKKRLEELYAIRATTSKKDAKVRSLELAKSIEPQLLDAVTSSAAAFSTTTFGYQFMTEVLLGAPEVEPTKRQEALKAVAGLAEGLEPSDSTTRDALSSAKMKMFKTLVQGGQFDPQSKKVVPVEPRLGFADMFWNIIKDNLATWATGDGSFVIVGLLESEDFSGKDKVLKALKKQREALKEAANPGGVPVNGAADDKAAKKGRKGKPTGKLPGNAGARILLEKL
;
A
#
# COMPACT_ATOMS: atom_id res chain seq x y z
N MET A 1 21.04 -49.18 5.21
CA MET A 1 20.81 -50.62 4.97
C MET A 1 19.34 -50.94 5.25
N ALA A 2 18.75 -51.89 4.52
CA ALA A 2 17.46 -52.50 4.89
C ALA A 2 17.68 -53.58 5.97
N GLY A 3 16.67 -54.10 6.70
CA GLY A 3 15.24 -53.74 6.77
C GLY A 3 14.36 -54.96 7.13
N LEU A 4 13.03 -54.75 7.19
CA LEU A 4 11.95 -55.75 7.12
C LEU A 4 11.67 -56.71 8.31
N LYS A 5 10.51 -56.45 8.96
CA LYS A 5 9.31 -57.33 9.04
C LYS A 5 9.13 -58.45 10.10
N ARG A 6 7.88 -58.44 10.63
CA ARG A 6 6.91 -59.54 10.87
C ARG A 6 6.89 -60.27 12.24
N LYS A 7 5.70 -60.23 12.86
CA LYS A 7 4.73 -61.34 13.12
C LYS A 7 5.28 -62.74 13.44
N SER A 8 4.66 -63.57 14.31
CA SER A 8 3.53 -63.45 15.29
C SER A 8 3.15 -64.87 15.74
N ASP A 9 2.59 -65.13 16.93
CA ASP A 9 1.78 -66.36 17.12
C ASP A 9 0.84 -66.41 18.34
N THR A 10 -0.10 -67.38 18.31
CA THR A 10 -0.92 -67.99 19.39
C THR A 10 -2.00 -67.18 20.14
N LYS A 11 -3.12 -67.77 20.63
CA LYS A 11 -4.06 -68.83 20.14
C LYS A 11 -5.28 -68.95 21.10
N THR A 12 -6.32 -69.74 20.74
CA THR A 12 -7.41 -70.34 21.59
C THR A 12 -8.38 -69.38 22.35
N SER A 13 -9.73 -69.38 22.26
CA SER A 13 -10.85 -70.38 22.30
C SER A 13 -11.52 -70.47 23.71
N SER A 14 -12.84 -70.66 23.95
CA SER A 14 -14.04 -70.93 23.11
C SER A 14 -15.39 -70.65 23.85
N ASP A 15 -16.53 -70.98 23.20
CA ASP A 15 -17.84 -71.43 23.77
C ASP A 15 -18.94 -70.49 24.33
N VAL A 16 -19.68 -69.83 23.42
CA VAL A 16 -21.07 -70.22 23.00
C VAL A 16 -22.01 -70.91 24.03
N LYS A 17 -23.16 -70.29 24.38
CA LYS A 17 -24.55 -70.58 23.88
C LYS A 17 -25.65 -69.76 24.60
N SER A 18 -26.94 -69.96 24.26
CA SER A 18 -28.06 -69.06 24.58
C SER A 18 -29.28 -69.71 25.25
N THR A 19 -30.07 -68.90 25.97
CA THR A 19 -31.49 -69.16 26.32
C THR A 19 -32.35 -67.88 26.15
N SER A 20 -33.67 -67.98 26.34
CA SER A 20 -34.68 -66.94 26.03
C SER A 20 -35.83 -67.00 27.07
N LYS A 21 -36.91 -66.19 27.11
CA LYS A 21 -37.72 -65.53 26.06
C LYS A 21 -38.87 -64.67 26.69
N LYS A 22 -39.60 -63.89 25.86
CA LYS A 22 -41.02 -63.39 26.07
C LYS A 22 -41.22 -62.29 27.15
N VAL A 23 -42.26 -61.42 27.18
CA VAL A 23 -43.45 -61.06 26.33
C VAL A 23 -43.97 -59.68 26.82
N LYS A 24 -44.68 -58.78 26.10
CA LYS A 24 -45.15 -58.65 24.69
C LYS A 24 -44.68 -57.24 24.17
N VAL A 25 -45.36 -56.31 23.46
CA VAL A 25 -46.66 -56.23 22.75
C VAL A 25 -46.45 -55.74 21.31
N ASP A 26 -46.84 -56.61 20.38
CA ASP A 26 -47.43 -56.43 19.05
C ASP A 26 -47.36 -55.10 18.26
N LYS A 27 -46.78 -55.26 17.07
CA LYS A 27 -47.15 -54.58 15.81
C LYS A 27 -48.26 -55.40 15.12
N PRO A 28 -48.92 -54.88 14.07
CA PRO A 28 -49.21 -55.78 12.94
C PRO A 28 -48.85 -55.17 11.57
N ALA A 29 -48.86 -56.03 10.55
CA ALA A 29 -48.58 -55.68 9.16
C ALA A 29 -49.29 -56.63 8.19
N SER A 30 -49.22 -56.27 6.90
CA SER A 30 -49.31 -57.13 5.69
C SER A 30 -50.63 -57.19 4.88
N LYS A 31 -50.49 -56.81 3.59
CA LYS A 31 -50.96 -57.47 2.34
C LYS A 31 -52.48 -57.70 2.10
N PRO A 32 -52.94 -57.96 0.84
CA PRO A 32 -52.53 -57.36 -0.44
C PRO A 32 -53.71 -57.07 -1.43
N SER A 33 -53.37 -56.55 -2.63
CA SER A 33 -54.02 -56.81 -3.95
C SER A 33 -55.05 -55.81 -4.58
N LYS A 34 -55.14 -55.93 -5.93
CA LYS A 34 -56.15 -55.44 -6.91
C LYS A 34 -56.16 -53.96 -7.41
N LYS A 35 -55.46 -53.79 -8.55
CA LYS A 35 -55.89 -53.15 -9.82
C LYS A 35 -56.63 -51.79 -9.84
N ARG A 36 -55.94 -50.75 -10.34
CA ARG A 36 -56.08 -50.14 -11.69
C ARG A 36 -54.84 -49.25 -11.94
N GLU A 37 -54.07 -49.42 -13.03
CA GLU A 37 -54.26 -48.88 -14.40
C GLU A 37 -54.13 -47.33 -14.43
N LEU A 38 -53.18 -46.69 -15.15
CA LEU A 38 -52.34 -47.10 -16.31
C LEU A 38 -50.86 -46.63 -16.26
N ALA A 39 -50.00 -47.37 -16.99
CA ALA A 39 -48.76 -47.05 -17.74
C ALA A 39 -47.93 -45.75 -17.49
N VAL A 40 -46.59 -45.70 -17.63
CA VAL A 40 -45.51 -46.70 -17.90
C VAL A 40 -44.13 -46.11 -17.48
N ARG A 41 -43.10 -46.96 -17.34
CA ARG A 41 -41.66 -46.64 -17.13
C ARG A 41 -40.80 -47.61 -17.99
N PRO A 42 -39.49 -47.39 -18.26
CA PRO A 42 -38.70 -46.14 -18.27
C PRO A 42 -37.74 -46.08 -19.51
N ALA A 43 -36.59 -45.38 -19.36
CA ALA A 43 -35.31 -45.50 -20.10
C ALA A 43 -34.96 -44.49 -21.23
N LYS A 44 -33.64 -44.21 -21.33
CA LYS A 44 -32.91 -43.39 -22.33
C LYS A 44 -32.39 -44.34 -23.46
N PRO A 45 -31.74 -43.88 -24.57
CA PRO A 45 -31.37 -42.50 -24.96
C PRO A 45 -31.68 -42.09 -26.43
N SER A 46 -31.73 -40.78 -26.71
CA SER A 46 -31.59 -40.25 -28.09
C SER A 46 -31.08 -38.78 -28.10
N LYS A 47 -30.79 -38.24 -29.30
CA LYS A 47 -30.09 -36.94 -29.50
C LYS A 47 -31.03 -35.81 -29.97
N LYS A 48 -30.58 -34.57 -29.73
CA LYS A 48 -31.05 -33.28 -30.31
C LYS A 48 -32.45 -32.79 -29.91
N ALA A 49 -32.45 -31.72 -29.12
CA ALA A 49 -33.14 -30.49 -29.51
C ALA A 49 -32.16 -29.31 -29.28
N LYS A 50 -31.81 -28.55 -30.32
CA LYS A 50 -31.15 -27.25 -30.14
C LYS A 50 -32.26 -26.22 -29.94
N THR A 51 -32.42 -25.70 -28.73
CA THR A 51 -33.15 -24.44 -28.54
C THR A 51 -32.37 -23.37 -29.30
N LYS A 52 -33.02 -22.65 -30.22
CA LYS A 52 -32.39 -21.49 -30.85
C LYS A 52 -32.36 -20.36 -29.83
N ASP A 53 -31.20 -20.15 -29.23
CA ASP A 53 -30.92 -18.86 -28.63
C ASP A 53 -30.93 -17.79 -29.74
N LYS A 54 -31.44 -16.60 -29.44
CA LYS A 54 -31.53 -15.51 -30.41
C LYS A 54 -30.30 -14.62 -30.25
N SER A 55 -29.24 -14.97 -30.98
CA SER A 55 -28.14 -14.05 -31.25
C SER A 55 -28.71 -12.78 -31.89
N ASP A 56 -28.73 -11.67 -31.14
CA ASP A 56 -29.02 -10.36 -31.70
C ASP A 56 -27.76 -9.89 -32.44
N ASP A 57 -27.82 -9.95 -33.78
CA ASP A 57 -26.69 -9.72 -34.67
C ASP A 57 -26.44 -8.21 -34.82
N SER A 58 -25.93 -7.61 -33.76
CA SER A 58 -25.64 -6.18 -33.66
C SER A 58 -24.27 -5.89 -34.28
N VAL A 59 -24.27 -5.55 -35.57
CA VAL A 59 -23.08 -5.16 -36.36
C VAL A 59 -22.13 -4.27 -35.54
N GLU A 60 -20.90 -4.75 -35.31
CA GLU A 60 -19.86 -3.98 -34.64
C GLU A 60 -19.54 -2.71 -35.43
N SER A 61 -19.54 -1.58 -34.73
CA SER A 61 -18.96 -0.35 -35.24
C SER A 61 -17.52 -0.32 -34.79
N ASP A 62 -16.58 -0.54 -35.71
CA ASP A 62 -15.14 -0.42 -35.44
C ASP A 62 -14.86 0.95 -34.82
N THR A 63 -14.46 0.94 -33.56
CA THR A 63 -14.10 2.10 -32.75
C THR A 63 -12.88 1.73 -31.92
N THR A 64 -11.79 1.46 -32.63
CA THR A 64 -10.46 1.16 -32.11
C THR A 64 -9.82 2.37 -31.41
N GLU A 65 -10.34 2.72 -30.23
CA GLU A 65 -9.53 3.27 -29.13
C GLU A 65 -9.15 2.10 -28.20
N GLU A 66 -7.92 2.09 -27.68
CA GLU A 66 -7.51 1.09 -26.70
C GLU A 66 -8.31 1.30 -25.39
N ASP A 67 -8.96 0.24 -24.91
CA ASP A 67 -9.76 0.28 -23.68
C ASP A 67 -8.82 0.32 -22.47
N ASN A 68 -8.27 1.51 -22.20
CA ASN A 68 -7.40 1.78 -21.06
C ASN A 68 -8.14 1.39 -19.77
N GLY A 69 -7.79 0.21 -19.27
CA GLY A 69 -8.46 -0.42 -18.14
C GLY A 69 -8.51 0.52 -16.95
N PHE A 70 -9.68 0.61 -16.32
CA PHE A 70 -9.94 1.50 -15.18
C PHE A 70 -9.11 1.05 -13.96
N TYR A 71 -7.88 1.53 -13.87
CA TYR A 71 -7.15 1.65 -12.62
C TYR A 71 -7.77 2.78 -11.80
N GLY A 72 -8.04 2.52 -10.52
CA GLY A 72 -8.72 3.45 -9.64
C GLY A 72 -7.90 4.73 -9.35
N PHE A 73 -8.58 5.80 -8.99
CA PHE A 73 -8.05 7.15 -8.75
C PHE A 73 -6.69 7.19 -8.02
N SER A 74 -5.61 7.41 -8.77
CA SER A 74 -4.25 7.66 -8.28
C SER A 74 -3.41 8.43 -9.32
N ALA A 75 -2.61 9.39 -8.83
CA ALA A 75 -1.46 10.03 -9.48
C ALA A 75 -1.63 10.60 -10.91
N ASN A 76 -2.06 11.86 -10.98
CA ASN A 76 -1.39 12.86 -11.82
C ASN A 76 -0.83 13.91 -10.85
N ASP A 77 0.49 14.13 -10.85
CA ASP A 77 1.10 15.32 -10.25
C ASP A 77 1.32 16.34 -11.38
N ASP A 78 0.78 17.55 -11.23
CA ASP A 78 1.05 18.65 -12.16
C ASP A 78 2.37 19.34 -11.79
N GLN A 79 3.35 19.31 -12.70
CA GLN A 79 4.50 20.23 -12.67
C GLN A 79 4.62 20.94 -14.02
N ASP A 80 4.21 22.21 -14.04
CA ASP A 80 4.54 23.12 -15.13
C ASP A 80 6.04 23.47 -15.06
N GLN A 81 6.80 23.10 -16.10
CA GLN A 81 8.02 23.82 -16.48
C GLN A 81 8.01 24.08 -17.98
N ASP A 82 7.93 25.36 -18.32
CA ASP A 82 8.06 25.88 -19.68
C ASP A 82 9.55 26.12 -20.00
N SER A 83 9.98 25.69 -21.19
CA SER A 83 11.31 25.99 -21.73
C SER A 83 11.34 25.72 -23.23
N SER A 84 11.16 26.79 -24.01
CA SER A 84 11.52 26.81 -25.42
C SER A 84 13.04 26.69 -25.62
N ASP A 85 13.49 25.92 -26.61
CA ASP A 85 14.17 26.54 -27.77
C ASP A 85 14.15 25.63 -29.00
N THR A 86 14.59 26.21 -30.11
CA THR A 86 15.02 25.66 -31.40
C THR A 86 16.44 25.03 -31.28
N SER A 87 17.08 24.41 -32.29
CA SER A 87 16.94 24.51 -33.75
C SER A 87 17.51 23.29 -34.52
N GLU A 88 17.29 23.31 -35.85
CA GLU A 88 18.15 22.75 -36.91
C GLU A 88 18.21 21.25 -37.23
N ILE A 89 18.84 20.97 -38.39
CA ILE A 89 18.67 19.83 -39.30
C ILE A 89 20.05 19.38 -39.78
N GLU A 90 20.29 18.07 -39.88
CA GLU A 90 21.22 17.51 -40.87
C GLU A 90 20.62 16.28 -41.58
N GLU A 91 21.03 16.05 -42.82
CA GLU A 91 20.42 15.08 -43.74
C GLU A 91 21.45 14.09 -44.35
N VAL A 92 21.06 12.80 -44.43
CA VAL A 92 21.31 11.87 -45.56
C VAL A 92 22.77 11.35 -45.73
N PRO A 93 23.05 10.13 -46.28
CA PRO A 93 22.20 9.08 -46.90
C PRO A 93 22.24 7.75 -46.07
N THR A 94 22.10 6.47 -46.50
CA THR A 94 22.11 5.80 -47.83
C THR A 94 21.48 4.38 -47.84
N LYS A 95 21.03 3.92 -49.03
CA LYS A 95 21.04 2.51 -49.53
C LYS A 95 20.35 1.36 -48.73
N ALA A 96 19.02 1.35 -48.80
CA ALA A 96 18.19 0.35 -49.52
C ALA A 96 18.55 -1.17 -49.55
N LYS A 97 17.58 -2.03 -49.17
CA LYS A 97 16.86 -3.00 -50.06
C LYS A 97 15.85 -3.90 -49.29
N GLY A 98 14.86 -4.45 -49.99
CA GLY A 98 14.24 -5.76 -49.66
C GLY A 98 12.73 -5.77 -49.33
N LYS A 99 11.95 -6.52 -50.11
CA LYS A 99 10.50 -6.74 -49.90
C LYS A 99 10.22 -7.67 -48.71
N LYS A 100 9.02 -7.55 -48.11
CA LYS A 100 8.41 -8.60 -47.26
C LYS A 100 7.77 -9.69 -48.12
N GLU A 101 7.85 -10.94 -47.68
CA GLU A 101 7.09 -12.08 -48.21
C GLU A 101 6.22 -12.72 -47.10
N LYS A 102 5.24 -13.54 -47.50
CA LYS A 102 4.42 -14.38 -46.61
C LYS A 102 4.82 -15.85 -46.73
N PRO A 103 4.90 -16.61 -45.63
CA PRO A 103 4.78 -18.07 -45.65
C PRO A 103 3.33 -18.55 -45.43
N GLU A 104 3.06 -19.80 -45.82
CA GLU A 104 1.72 -20.35 -46.06
C GLU A 104 1.11 -21.14 -44.88
N GLU A 105 -0.20 -21.37 -44.96
CA GLU A 105 -0.97 -22.24 -44.08
C GLU A 105 -1.05 -23.69 -44.64
N LYS A 106 -0.84 -24.70 -43.80
CA LYS A 106 -0.68 -26.10 -44.26
C LYS A 106 -2.00 -26.88 -44.33
N GLN A 107 -2.36 -27.33 -45.53
CA GLN A 107 -3.38 -28.38 -45.70
C GLN A 107 -2.82 -29.78 -45.40
N LYS A 108 -3.72 -30.72 -45.04
CA LYS A 108 -3.50 -32.18 -45.16
C LYS A 108 -4.72 -32.84 -45.78
N SER A 109 -4.48 -33.93 -46.50
CA SER A 109 -5.40 -34.58 -47.44
C SER A 109 -6.26 -35.69 -46.82
N ASN A 110 -7.39 -36.00 -47.47
CA ASN A 110 -7.59 -37.36 -48.02
C ASN A 110 -8.84 -37.54 -48.92
N GLY A 111 -8.71 -38.48 -49.89
CA GLY A 111 -9.80 -39.36 -50.32
C GLY A 111 -10.74 -38.90 -51.44
N SER A 112 -10.59 -39.47 -52.64
CA SER A 112 -11.60 -39.48 -53.71
C SER A 112 -12.25 -40.86 -53.86
N LYS A 113 -13.50 -40.92 -54.37
CA LYS A 113 -14.00 -41.96 -55.30
C LYS A 113 -15.43 -41.68 -55.83
N ASP A 114 -15.46 -41.13 -57.05
CA ASP A 114 -16.23 -41.57 -58.22
C ASP A 114 -17.74 -41.93 -58.22
N VAL A 115 -18.45 -41.16 -59.07
CA VAL A 115 -19.34 -41.63 -60.17
C VAL A 115 -20.74 -42.19 -59.84
N LYS A 116 -21.76 -41.39 -60.19
CA LYS A 116 -22.57 -41.63 -61.42
C LYS A 116 -23.20 -40.33 -61.97
N ARG A 117 -23.35 -40.27 -63.30
CA ARG A 117 -23.97 -39.18 -64.10
C ARG A 117 -24.99 -39.77 -65.09
N SER A 118 -26.05 -39.03 -65.39
CA SER A 118 -26.77 -39.01 -66.69
C SER A 118 -27.70 -37.79 -66.70
N GLY A 119 -27.81 -37.02 -67.80
CA GLY A 119 -28.66 -35.80 -67.74
C GLY A 119 -28.80 -34.86 -68.96
N LEU A 120 -27.81 -34.75 -69.86
CA LEU A 120 -27.88 -33.89 -71.08
C LEU A 120 -27.96 -32.35 -70.82
N PRO A 121 -27.78 -31.45 -71.83
CA PRO A 121 -26.81 -30.34 -71.66
C PRO A 121 -27.42 -28.92 -71.89
N PRO A 122 -26.74 -27.87 -72.43
CA PRO A 122 -26.70 -26.57 -71.73
C PRO A 122 -27.33 -25.38 -72.49
N GLN A 123 -27.85 -24.38 -71.76
CA GLN A 123 -28.11 -23.04 -72.31
C GLN A 123 -27.78 -21.91 -71.32
N ASP A 124 -27.50 -20.75 -71.93
CA ASP A 124 -26.69 -19.65 -71.43
C ASP A 124 -27.25 -18.78 -70.29
N SER A 125 -26.35 -18.43 -69.37
CA SER A 125 -26.16 -17.06 -68.85
C SER A 125 -27.19 -16.44 -67.85
N VAL A 126 -27.04 -15.13 -67.65
CA VAL A 126 -27.81 -14.19 -66.78
C VAL A 126 -27.77 -14.44 -65.26
N LEU A 127 -28.03 -15.65 -64.76
CA LEU A 127 -28.35 -15.87 -63.33
C LEU A 127 -27.20 -15.66 -62.32
N ALA A 128 -25.94 -15.61 -62.77
CA ALA A 128 -24.79 -15.40 -61.90
C ALA A 128 -24.64 -13.95 -61.39
N ALA A 129 -25.13 -12.95 -62.13
CA ALA A 129 -24.98 -11.54 -61.76
C ALA A 129 -25.92 -11.10 -60.63
N VAL A 130 -27.12 -11.68 -60.57
CA VAL A 130 -28.23 -11.20 -59.71
C VAL A 130 -27.97 -11.43 -58.22
N ASN A 131 -27.24 -12.48 -57.85
CA ASN A 131 -26.97 -12.81 -56.45
C ASN A 131 -25.96 -11.89 -55.74
N ALA A 132 -25.18 -11.08 -56.48
CA ALA A 132 -24.27 -10.11 -55.88
C ALA A 132 -24.98 -8.84 -55.34
N GLN A 133 -26.19 -8.54 -55.84
CA GLN A 133 -27.00 -7.43 -55.36
C GLN A 133 -27.75 -7.80 -54.06
N SER A 134 -28.21 -9.05 -53.94
CA SER A 134 -29.02 -9.56 -52.83
C SER A 134 -28.40 -9.28 -51.45
N SER A 135 -27.10 -9.49 -51.25
CA SER A 135 -26.44 -9.28 -49.96
C SER A 135 -26.35 -7.79 -49.57
N LYS A 136 -25.97 -6.91 -50.51
CA LYS A 136 -25.93 -5.46 -50.29
C LYS A 136 -27.32 -4.89 -50.07
N GLU A 137 -28.32 -5.35 -50.81
CA GLU A 137 -29.70 -4.89 -50.70
C GLU A 137 -30.37 -5.39 -49.41
N ALA A 138 -30.12 -6.65 -49.01
CA ALA A 138 -30.56 -7.17 -47.71
C ALA A 138 -29.93 -6.40 -46.55
N HIS A 139 -28.62 -6.14 -46.60
CA HIS A 139 -27.94 -5.33 -45.56
C HIS A 139 -28.43 -3.87 -45.56
N ALA A 140 -28.76 -3.30 -46.73
CA ALA A 140 -29.38 -1.97 -46.83
C ALA A 140 -30.80 -1.96 -46.23
N LYS A 141 -31.63 -2.97 -46.53
CA LYS A 141 -32.98 -3.14 -45.96
C LYS A 141 -32.94 -3.39 -44.44
N GLN A 142 -32.00 -4.19 -43.94
CA GLN A 142 -31.76 -4.39 -42.51
C GLN A 142 -31.28 -3.10 -41.84
N LYS A 143 -30.40 -2.31 -42.48
CA LYS A 143 -29.95 -1.00 -41.99
C LYS A 143 -31.06 0.05 -42.02
N ALA A 144 -31.97 -0.01 -43.01
CA ALA A 144 -33.16 0.83 -43.08
C ALA A 144 -34.17 0.49 -41.97
N LEU A 145 -34.54 -0.78 -41.81
CA LEU A 145 -35.40 -1.27 -40.72
C LEU A 145 -34.79 -0.98 -39.33
N ALA A 146 -33.46 -1.06 -39.19
CA ALA A 146 -32.77 -0.68 -37.96
C ALA A 146 -32.77 0.85 -37.71
N LYS A 147 -32.76 1.68 -38.77
CA LYS A 147 -32.92 3.14 -38.68
C LYS A 147 -34.37 3.51 -38.32
N GLU A 148 -35.35 2.86 -38.93
CA GLU A 148 -36.78 3.01 -38.66
C GLU A 148 -37.12 2.61 -37.21
N ARG A 149 -36.65 1.44 -36.74
CA ARG A 149 -36.74 1.00 -35.33
C ARG A 149 -35.98 1.89 -34.35
N LYS A 150 -35.02 2.70 -34.81
CA LYS A 150 -34.34 3.72 -33.99
C LYS A 150 -35.13 5.03 -33.96
N ALA A 151 -35.74 5.44 -35.08
CA ALA A 151 -36.60 6.62 -35.16
C ALA A 151 -37.93 6.44 -34.41
N ALA A 152 -38.50 5.23 -34.42
CA ALA A 152 -39.73 4.89 -33.71
C ALA A 152 -39.59 4.78 -32.17
N LYS A 153 -38.43 5.16 -31.59
CA LYS A 153 -38.24 5.22 -30.14
C LYS A 153 -38.62 6.60 -29.60
N PRO A 154 -39.19 6.70 -28.38
CA PRO A 154 -39.42 7.99 -27.74
C PRO A 154 -38.11 8.77 -27.59
N ASN A 155 -38.16 10.06 -27.91
CA ASN A 155 -37.04 11.01 -27.89
C ASN A 155 -35.88 10.68 -28.86
N ALA A 156 -36.13 9.90 -29.93
CA ALA A 156 -35.12 9.51 -30.92
C ALA A 156 -34.41 10.69 -31.62
N ASP A 157 -35.15 11.68 -32.12
CA ASP A 157 -34.57 12.84 -32.82
C ASP A 157 -33.74 13.71 -31.90
N ILE A 158 -34.18 13.87 -30.65
CA ILE A 158 -33.51 14.62 -29.59
C ILE A 158 -32.17 13.96 -29.25
N ILE A 159 -32.15 12.63 -29.07
CA ILE A 159 -30.92 11.84 -28.88
C ILE A 159 -30.03 11.91 -30.14
N GLY A 160 -30.61 11.87 -31.34
CA GLY A 160 -29.89 12.02 -32.61
C GLY A 160 -29.19 13.38 -32.75
N ARG A 161 -29.84 14.46 -32.33
CA ARG A 161 -29.28 15.82 -32.27
C ARG A 161 -28.14 15.90 -31.27
N SER A 162 -28.36 15.44 -30.04
CA SER A 162 -27.36 15.43 -28.97
C SER A 162 -26.10 14.62 -29.30
N LYS A 163 -26.23 13.54 -30.09
CA LYS A 163 -25.09 12.76 -30.58
C LYS A 163 -24.21 13.53 -31.57
N LYS A 164 -24.81 14.30 -32.49
CA LYS A 164 -24.03 15.16 -33.41
C LYS A 164 -23.22 16.20 -32.64
N ILE A 165 -23.85 16.82 -31.64
CA ILE A 165 -23.22 17.77 -30.73
C ILE A 165 -22.09 17.08 -29.95
N TRP A 166 -22.33 15.88 -29.41
CA TRP A 166 -21.33 15.09 -28.68
C TRP A 166 -20.10 14.73 -29.52
N GLU A 167 -20.27 14.21 -30.74
CA GLU A 167 -19.14 13.86 -31.63
C GLU A 167 -18.32 15.11 -31.99
N ARG A 168 -18.98 16.24 -32.25
CA ARG A 168 -18.31 17.53 -32.47
C ARG A 168 -17.50 17.95 -31.23
N LEU A 169 -18.10 17.92 -30.04
CA LEU A 169 -17.46 18.27 -28.75
C LEU A 169 -16.40 17.25 -28.26
N ARG A 170 -16.34 16.04 -28.83
CA ARG A 170 -15.28 15.05 -28.59
C ARG A 170 -13.98 15.44 -29.28
N LEU A 171 -14.05 15.98 -30.49
CA LEU A 171 -12.91 16.37 -31.32
C LEU A 171 -12.27 17.69 -30.84
N LYS A 172 -11.63 17.64 -29.66
CA LYS A 172 -10.99 18.78 -28.94
C LYS A 172 -10.29 19.81 -29.85
N SER A 173 -9.53 19.32 -30.83
CA SER A 173 -8.65 20.12 -31.70
C SER A 173 -9.37 20.87 -32.83
N HIS A 174 -10.65 20.57 -33.10
CA HIS A 174 -11.36 21.05 -34.29
C HIS A 174 -12.55 21.98 -33.98
N VAL A 175 -12.75 22.38 -32.72
CA VAL A 175 -13.89 23.23 -32.28
C VAL A 175 -13.36 24.51 -31.59
N PRO A 176 -13.51 25.69 -32.22
CA PRO A 176 -13.23 27.00 -31.61
C PRO A 176 -13.96 27.22 -30.28
N GLN A 177 -13.47 28.16 -29.47
CA GLN A 177 -13.99 28.37 -28.12
C GLN A 177 -15.47 28.82 -28.11
N ASP A 178 -15.91 29.59 -29.10
CA ASP A 178 -17.27 30.13 -29.15
C ASP A 178 -18.28 29.13 -29.73
N GLU A 179 -17.94 28.43 -30.83
CA GLU A 179 -18.72 27.27 -31.31
C GLU A 179 -18.92 26.24 -30.18
N ARG A 180 -17.90 26.04 -29.33
CA ARG A 180 -17.99 25.17 -28.15
C ARG A 180 -18.99 25.68 -27.11
N LYS A 181 -19.09 26.99 -26.87
CA LYS A 181 -20.09 27.58 -25.94
C LYS A 181 -21.50 27.40 -26.49
N GLU A 182 -21.72 27.63 -27.78
CA GLU A 182 -23.01 27.45 -28.45
C GLU A 182 -23.46 25.98 -28.39
N LEU A 183 -22.59 25.06 -28.84
CA LEU A 183 -22.85 23.61 -28.79
C LEU A 183 -23.11 23.11 -27.36
N LEU A 184 -22.43 23.65 -26.35
CA LEU A 184 -22.71 23.30 -24.95
C LEU A 184 -24.04 23.86 -24.45
N THR A 185 -24.41 25.08 -24.87
CA THR A 185 -25.70 25.68 -24.50
C THR A 185 -26.85 24.87 -25.07
N GLU A 186 -26.80 24.55 -26.38
CA GLU A 186 -27.75 23.65 -27.04
C GLU A 186 -27.80 22.26 -26.37
N LEU A 187 -26.63 21.73 -25.96
CA LEU A 187 -26.56 20.45 -25.25
C LEU A 187 -27.29 20.48 -23.90
N PHE A 188 -27.11 21.54 -23.11
CA PHE A 188 -27.77 21.69 -21.81
C PHE A 188 -29.27 21.95 -21.96
N GLU A 189 -29.72 22.75 -22.93
CA GLU A 189 -31.15 22.93 -23.25
C GLU A 189 -31.82 21.60 -23.62
N ILE A 190 -31.13 20.74 -24.37
CA ILE A 190 -31.63 19.42 -24.72
C ILE A 190 -31.66 18.48 -23.50
N VAL A 191 -30.59 18.45 -22.70
CA VAL A 191 -30.42 17.47 -21.62
C VAL A 191 -31.21 17.80 -20.35
N THR A 192 -31.41 19.08 -20.02
CA THR A 192 -32.10 19.51 -18.79
C THR A 192 -33.56 19.06 -18.77
N GLY A 193 -34.03 18.62 -17.61
CA GLY A 193 -35.34 18.00 -17.38
C GLY A 193 -35.47 16.58 -17.95
N ARG A 194 -34.40 16.02 -18.53
CA ARG A 194 -34.39 14.77 -19.30
C ARG A 194 -33.17 13.89 -19.01
N VAL A 195 -32.38 14.16 -17.97
CA VAL A 195 -31.11 13.44 -17.72
C VAL A 195 -31.35 11.92 -17.56
N LYS A 196 -32.34 11.50 -16.77
CA LYS A 196 -32.70 10.06 -16.60
C LYS A 196 -32.94 9.36 -17.94
N ASP A 197 -33.58 10.07 -18.87
CA ASP A 197 -33.98 9.59 -20.19
C ASP A 197 -32.79 9.25 -21.10
N PHE A 198 -31.63 9.84 -20.83
CA PHE A 198 -30.39 9.65 -21.61
C PHE A 198 -29.42 8.66 -20.96
N VAL A 199 -29.35 8.62 -19.63
CA VAL A 199 -28.33 7.86 -18.89
C VAL A 199 -28.59 6.35 -18.92
N PHE A 200 -29.85 5.91 -18.92
CA PHE A 200 -30.19 4.49 -19.01
C PHE A 200 -30.13 3.91 -20.44
N LYS A 201 -29.90 4.74 -21.47
CA LYS A 201 -29.77 4.30 -22.86
C LYS A 201 -28.29 4.23 -23.24
N HIS A 202 -27.81 3.01 -23.56
CA HIS A 202 -26.39 2.71 -23.86
C HIS A 202 -25.77 3.68 -24.89
N ASP A 203 -26.54 4.10 -25.87
CA ASP A 203 -26.10 4.94 -26.98
C ASP A 203 -26.21 6.46 -26.71
N SER A 204 -26.71 6.90 -25.54
CA SER A 204 -26.75 8.31 -25.16
C SER A 204 -26.08 8.66 -23.82
N VAL A 205 -25.71 7.68 -22.98
CA VAL A 205 -25.01 7.97 -21.72
C VAL A 205 -23.68 8.72 -21.89
N ARG A 206 -22.96 8.50 -23.01
CA ARG A 206 -21.73 9.24 -23.36
C ARG A 206 -21.97 10.75 -23.57
N VAL A 207 -23.18 11.13 -24.01
CA VAL A 207 -23.60 12.54 -24.16
C VAL A 207 -23.60 13.24 -22.79
N ILE A 208 -24.18 12.59 -21.78
CA ILE A 208 -24.27 13.12 -20.41
C ILE A 208 -22.89 13.15 -19.75
N GLN A 209 -22.04 12.14 -19.98
CA GLN A 209 -20.63 12.14 -19.57
C GLN A 209 -19.80 13.26 -20.23
N CYS A 210 -20.26 13.83 -21.35
CA CYS A 210 -19.65 14.97 -22.04
C CYS A 210 -20.19 16.31 -21.52
N ALA A 211 -21.50 16.44 -21.36
CA ALA A 211 -22.11 17.59 -20.69
C ALA A 211 -21.50 17.80 -19.30
N LEU A 212 -21.40 16.73 -18.50
CA LEU A 212 -20.78 16.77 -17.17
C LEU A 212 -19.30 17.22 -17.21
N LYS A 213 -18.53 16.83 -18.23
CA LYS A 213 -17.12 17.22 -18.37
C LYS A 213 -16.93 18.74 -18.52
N TYR A 214 -17.86 19.41 -19.21
CA TYR A 214 -17.79 20.85 -19.44
C TYR A 214 -18.77 21.66 -18.55
N SER A 215 -19.37 21.02 -17.54
CA SER A 215 -20.40 21.61 -16.68
C SER A 215 -19.83 22.54 -15.61
N THR A 216 -20.57 23.61 -15.30
CA THR A 216 -20.41 24.40 -14.06
C THR A 216 -20.87 23.59 -12.85
N MET A 217 -20.46 23.96 -11.63
CA MET A 217 -20.92 23.25 -10.41
C MET A 217 -22.45 23.29 -10.24
N GLU A 218 -23.12 24.35 -10.68
CA GLU A 218 -24.58 24.44 -10.67
C GLU A 218 -25.22 23.43 -11.64
N GLN A 219 -24.66 23.30 -12.84
CA GLN A 219 -25.08 22.26 -13.80
C GLN A 219 -24.79 20.84 -13.28
N ARG A 220 -23.70 20.62 -12.51
CA ARG A 220 -23.43 19.34 -11.82
C ARG A 220 -24.49 19.04 -10.78
N ARG A 221 -24.86 20.03 -9.94
CA ARG A 221 -25.93 19.90 -8.94
C ARG A 221 -27.29 19.65 -9.59
N MET A 222 -27.58 20.27 -10.74
CA MET A 222 -28.80 19.99 -11.52
C MET A 222 -28.82 18.55 -12.04
N ILE A 223 -27.75 18.10 -12.72
CA ILE A 223 -27.60 16.72 -13.21
C ILE A 223 -27.73 15.71 -12.06
N ALA A 224 -27.14 16.01 -10.90
CA ALA A 224 -27.25 15.18 -9.71
C ALA A 224 -28.68 15.11 -9.15
N LYS A 225 -29.35 16.26 -9.02
CA LYS A 225 -30.73 16.35 -8.53
C LYS A 225 -31.73 15.65 -9.45
N GLU A 226 -31.50 15.68 -10.77
CA GLU A 226 -32.28 14.88 -11.73
C GLU A 226 -32.00 13.37 -11.64
N LEU A 227 -30.81 12.93 -11.23
CA LEU A 227 -30.48 11.51 -11.09
C LEU A 227 -30.83 10.92 -9.72
N LYS A 228 -31.33 11.74 -8.79
CA LYS A 228 -31.77 11.31 -7.47
C LYS A 228 -32.84 10.23 -7.53
N GLY A 229 -32.71 9.23 -6.67
CA GLY A 229 -33.49 7.99 -6.61
C GLY A 229 -32.92 6.86 -7.48
N GLU A 230 -32.00 7.13 -8.40
CA GLU A 230 -31.49 6.16 -9.36
C GLU A 230 -30.07 5.66 -9.05
N TYR A 231 -29.33 6.26 -8.10
CA TYR A 231 -27.87 6.07 -8.01
C TYR A 231 -27.46 4.60 -7.78
N LYS A 232 -28.30 3.81 -7.13
CA LYS A 232 -28.13 2.35 -7.02
C LYS A 232 -28.12 1.66 -8.40
N VAL A 233 -29.15 1.90 -9.22
CA VAL A 233 -29.33 1.28 -10.54
C VAL A 233 -28.25 1.78 -11.53
N LEU A 234 -27.84 3.04 -11.37
CA LEU A 234 -26.75 3.64 -12.13
C LEU A 234 -25.38 3.01 -11.81
N ALA A 235 -25.13 2.61 -10.55
CA ALA A 235 -23.92 1.88 -10.16
C ALA A 235 -23.89 0.45 -10.69
N GLU A 236 -25.06 -0.21 -10.74
CA GLU A 236 -25.23 -1.55 -11.31
C GLU A 236 -25.05 -1.57 -12.85
N SER A 237 -25.15 -0.42 -13.53
CA SER A 237 -25.02 -0.30 -14.98
C SER A 237 -23.58 -0.16 -15.47
N ARG A 238 -23.12 -1.14 -16.28
CA ARG A 238 -21.81 -1.20 -16.96
C ARG A 238 -21.37 0.10 -17.66
N TYR A 239 -22.32 0.92 -18.13
CA TYR A 239 -22.02 2.18 -18.83
C TYR A 239 -22.34 3.43 -18.01
N ALA A 240 -23.34 3.40 -17.12
CA ALA A 240 -23.72 4.56 -16.31
C ALA A 240 -22.88 4.71 -15.03
N LYS A 241 -22.22 3.65 -14.56
CA LYS A 241 -21.28 3.69 -13.43
C LYS A 241 -20.24 4.81 -13.54
N PHE A 242 -19.73 5.05 -14.75
CA PHE A 242 -18.75 6.10 -15.04
C PHE A 242 -19.29 7.53 -14.89
N LEU A 243 -20.62 7.72 -14.89
CA LEU A 243 -21.24 9.00 -14.58
C LEU A 243 -21.23 9.28 -13.08
N ILE A 244 -21.45 8.25 -12.25
CA ILE A 244 -21.29 8.35 -10.79
C ILE A 244 -19.84 8.67 -10.43
N ALA A 245 -18.88 7.92 -10.98
CA ALA A 245 -17.46 8.15 -10.73
C ALA A 245 -17.07 9.63 -10.97
N LYS A 246 -17.49 10.21 -12.10
CA LYS A 246 -17.27 11.63 -12.41
C LYS A 246 -18.03 12.61 -11.52
N LEU A 247 -19.24 12.27 -11.06
CA LEU A 247 -20.01 13.09 -10.11
C LEU A 247 -19.41 13.08 -8.70
N LEU A 248 -18.79 11.96 -8.30
CA LEU A 248 -18.09 11.84 -7.02
C LEU A 248 -16.76 12.61 -7.04
N GLU A 249 -15.97 12.42 -8.10
CA GLU A 249 -14.71 13.10 -8.37
C GLU A 249 -14.92 14.63 -8.44
N ASN A 250 -15.73 15.09 -9.40
CA ASN A 250 -15.86 16.51 -9.77
C ASN A 250 -17.03 17.24 -9.07
N GLY A 251 -17.78 16.56 -8.21
CA GLY A 251 -18.88 17.14 -7.44
C GLY A 251 -18.42 17.72 -6.11
N ASP A 252 -19.29 18.55 -5.53
CA ASP A 252 -19.14 19.05 -4.17
C ASP A 252 -19.74 18.09 -3.13
N ASN A 253 -19.70 18.49 -1.86
CA ASN A 253 -20.23 17.68 -0.77
C ASN A 253 -21.76 17.48 -0.87
N GLU A 254 -22.52 18.41 -1.46
CA GLU A 254 -23.97 18.23 -1.69
C GLU A 254 -24.23 17.05 -2.64
N ILE A 255 -23.47 16.97 -3.75
CA ILE A 255 -23.57 15.87 -4.72
C ILE A 255 -23.09 14.55 -4.11
N ARG A 256 -21.96 14.57 -3.38
CA ARG A 256 -21.37 13.38 -2.74
C ARG A 256 -22.30 12.79 -1.69
N ASP A 257 -22.82 13.61 -0.77
CA ASP A 257 -23.75 13.16 0.27
C ASP A 257 -25.04 12.59 -0.34
N MET A 258 -25.54 13.17 -1.44
CA MET A 258 -26.71 12.67 -2.16
C MET A 258 -26.48 11.25 -2.69
N ILE A 259 -25.36 11.00 -3.39
CA ILE A 259 -25.00 9.69 -3.94
C ILE A 259 -24.81 8.67 -2.81
N VAL A 260 -23.99 9.01 -1.81
CA VAL A 260 -23.70 8.11 -0.67
C VAL A 260 -24.97 7.74 0.10
N SER A 261 -25.94 8.67 0.22
CA SER A 261 -27.20 8.42 0.93
C SER A 261 -28.09 7.35 0.28
N GLU A 262 -27.96 7.11 -1.03
CA GLU A 262 -28.75 6.12 -1.77
C GLU A 262 -28.13 4.72 -1.73
N PHE A 263 -26.85 4.59 -1.39
CA PHE A 263 -26.21 3.30 -1.14
C PHE A 263 -26.61 2.68 0.21
N TYR A 264 -27.15 3.47 1.15
CA TYR A 264 -27.68 2.96 2.42
C TYR A 264 -28.93 2.08 2.24
N GLY A 265 -28.90 0.90 2.85
CA GLY A 265 -29.85 -0.20 2.66
C GLY A 265 -29.52 -1.12 1.47
N HIS A 266 -28.43 -0.84 0.74
CA HIS A 266 -28.04 -1.54 -0.48
C HIS A 266 -26.58 -2.03 -0.48
N VAL A 267 -25.76 -1.73 0.53
CA VAL A 267 -24.32 -2.02 0.58
C VAL A 267 -24.02 -3.48 0.26
N ARG A 268 -24.73 -4.41 0.92
CA ARG A 268 -24.60 -5.87 0.71
C ARG A 268 -24.88 -6.31 -0.73
N GLN A 269 -25.79 -5.62 -1.43
CA GLN A 269 -26.13 -5.90 -2.83
C GLN A 269 -25.07 -5.33 -3.77
N LEU A 270 -24.72 -4.06 -3.57
CA LEU A 270 -23.75 -3.32 -4.39
C LEU A 270 -22.36 -3.97 -4.34
N ILE A 271 -21.83 -4.30 -3.15
CA ILE A 271 -20.52 -4.95 -2.97
C ILE A 271 -20.42 -6.34 -3.61
N ASN A 272 -21.56 -6.97 -3.90
CA ASN A 272 -21.63 -8.28 -4.54
C ASN A 272 -21.82 -8.22 -6.06
N HIS A 273 -22.19 -7.07 -6.60
CA HIS A 273 -22.49 -6.87 -8.01
C HIS A 273 -21.21 -6.53 -8.81
N PRO A 274 -20.92 -7.19 -9.96
CA PRO A 274 -19.65 -7.02 -10.67
C PRO A 274 -19.27 -5.57 -11.00
N GLU A 275 -20.24 -4.75 -11.42
CA GLU A 275 -20.02 -3.33 -11.75
C GLU A 275 -20.05 -2.41 -10.51
N ALA A 276 -21.12 -2.49 -9.70
CA ALA A 276 -21.35 -1.55 -8.59
C ALA A 276 -20.38 -1.71 -7.41
N ALA A 277 -19.75 -2.87 -7.24
CA ALA A 277 -18.82 -3.10 -6.13
C ALA A 277 -17.59 -2.18 -6.21
N TRP A 278 -17.09 -1.91 -7.44
CA TRP A 278 -16.01 -0.95 -7.68
C TRP A 278 -16.45 0.47 -7.33
N ILE A 279 -17.64 0.89 -7.77
CA ILE A 279 -18.20 2.22 -7.42
C ILE A 279 -18.37 2.36 -5.91
N LEU A 280 -18.80 1.30 -5.22
CA LEU A 280 -18.93 1.30 -3.77
C LEU A 280 -17.56 1.40 -3.07
N ASP A 281 -16.54 0.64 -3.48
CA ASP A 281 -15.20 0.77 -2.86
C ASP A 281 -14.53 2.11 -3.22
N ASP A 282 -14.65 2.64 -4.44
CA ASP A 282 -14.14 3.95 -4.79
C ASP A 282 -14.82 5.07 -3.96
N THR A 283 -16.15 4.97 -3.80
CA THR A 283 -16.93 5.86 -2.94
C THR A 283 -16.48 5.74 -1.49
N TYR A 284 -16.29 4.51 -1.00
CA TYR A 284 -15.77 4.25 0.34
C TYR A 284 -14.38 4.87 0.48
N ARG A 285 -13.39 4.41 -0.30
CA ARG A 285 -11.98 4.79 -0.26
C ARG A 285 -11.77 6.30 -0.30
N ALA A 286 -12.20 6.94 -1.39
CA ALA A 286 -11.79 8.29 -1.76
C ALA A 286 -12.78 9.40 -1.37
N VAL A 287 -14.06 9.08 -1.18
CA VAL A 287 -15.12 10.11 -1.09
C VAL A 287 -15.77 10.16 0.30
N ALA A 288 -16.07 9.01 0.89
CA ALA A 288 -16.88 8.93 2.09
C ALA A 288 -16.15 9.49 3.32
N ILE A 289 -16.79 10.46 4.00
CA ILE A 289 -16.28 11.00 5.28
C ILE A 289 -16.35 9.92 6.39
N PRO A 290 -15.61 10.04 7.51
CA PRO A 290 -15.54 8.98 8.52
C PRO A 290 -16.89 8.47 9.05
N LYS A 291 -17.90 9.36 9.21
CA LYS A 291 -19.26 8.95 9.61
C LYS A 291 -20.01 8.17 8.53
N GLN A 292 -19.75 8.46 7.25
CA GLN A 292 -20.30 7.70 6.12
C GLN A 292 -19.61 6.35 5.99
N LYS A 293 -18.27 6.31 6.08
CA LYS A 293 -17.47 5.07 6.13
C LYS A 293 -17.99 4.13 7.22
N ALA A 294 -18.13 4.62 8.44
CA ALA A 294 -18.62 3.83 9.55
C ALA A 294 -20.02 3.25 9.29
N ARG A 295 -20.94 4.04 8.74
CA ARG A 295 -22.29 3.57 8.38
C ARG A 295 -22.28 2.51 7.26
N LEU A 296 -21.50 2.72 6.21
CA LEU A 296 -21.35 1.74 5.10
C LEU A 296 -20.75 0.43 5.63
N LEU A 297 -19.70 0.50 6.45
CA LEU A 297 -19.03 -0.68 6.99
C LEU A 297 -19.92 -1.46 7.96
N ARG A 298 -20.65 -0.76 8.84
CA ARG A 298 -21.62 -1.36 9.76
C ARG A 298 -22.75 -2.10 9.02
N GLU A 299 -23.25 -1.54 7.92
CA GLU A 299 -24.26 -2.19 7.09
C GLU A 299 -23.76 -3.50 6.46
N TRP A 300 -22.45 -3.64 6.26
CA TRP A 300 -21.84 -4.83 5.67
C TRP A 300 -21.68 -6.00 6.66
N TYR A 301 -21.81 -5.77 7.98
CA TYR A 301 -21.70 -6.81 9.01
C TYR A 301 -22.92 -7.74 9.12
N GLY A 302 -24.09 -7.31 8.67
CA GLY A 302 -25.32 -8.10 8.82
C GLY A 302 -26.58 -7.38 8.32
N PRO A 303 -27.60 -8.12 7.82
CA PRO A 303 -28.83 -7.54 7.27
C PRO A 303 -29.63 -6.71 8.27
N GLU A 304 -29.49 -6.96 9.57
CA GLU A 304 -30.10 -6.19 10.65
C GLU A 304 -29.62 -4.72 10.69
N PHE A 305 -28.41 -4.43 10.20
CA PHE A 305 -27.89 -3.07 10.08
C PHE A 305 -28.37 -2.34 8.82
N SER A 306 -28.98 -3.05 7.86
CA SER A 306 -29.54 -2.48 6.62
C SER A 306 -30.95 -1.89 6.78
N ILE A 307 -31.62 -2.11 7.93
CA ILE A 307 -33.04 -1.78 8.12
C ILE A 307 -33.23 -0.28 8.40
N LYS A 308 -33.75 0.45 7.40
CA LYS A 308 -34.15 1.87 7.54
C LYS A 308 -35.21 2.01 8.64
N GLY A 309 -34.93 2.87 9.63
CA GLY A 309 -35.80 3.14 10.78
C GLY A 309 -35.43 2.41 12.08
N LEU A 310 -34.52 1.42 12.06
CA LEU A 310 -34.04 0.72 13.26
C LEU A 310 -32.67 1.22 13.76
N ALA A 311 -31.97 2.03 12.95
CA ALA A 311 -30.81 2.77 13.41
C ALA A 311 -31.24 3.96 14.29
N THR A 312 -31.16 3.79 15.61
CA THR A 312 -31.17 4.91 16.56
C THR A 312 -30.12 5.95 16.17
N GLU A 313 -30.43 7.25 16.32
CA GLU A 313 -29.55 8.35 15.92
C GLU A 313 -28.26 8.50 16.77
N ALA A 314 -28.02 7.60 17.72
CA ALA A 314 -26.73 7.40 18.36
C ALA A 314 -25.63 7.17 17.30
N GLU A 315 -24.46 7.76 17.49
CA GLU A 315 -23.40 7.76 16.48
C GLU A 315 -23.02 6.34 16.05
N ALA A 316 -23.28 6.00 14.79
CA ALA A 316 -23.15 4.65 14.28
C ALA A 316 -21.69 4.21 14.18
N THR A 317 -21.15 3.67 15.28
CA THR A 317 -19.82 3.07 15.30
C THR A 317 -19.71 1.92 14.30
N ALA A 318 -18.50 1.72 13.77
CA ALA A 318 -18.10 0.55 13.00
C ALA A 318 -17.01 -0.26 13.74
N ASP A 319 -16.84 -0.03 15.04
CA ASP A 319 -16.12 -0.95 15.90
C ASP A 319 -16.98 -2.20 16.12
N LEU A 320 -16.59 -3.30 15.48
CA LEU A 320 -17.32 -4.56 15.58
C LEU A 320 -17.23 -5.15 17.00
N ALA A 321 -16.10 -4.99 17.69
CA ALA A 321 -15.95 -5.46 19.07
C ALA A 321 -16.88 -4.69 20.03
N ALA A 322 -17.10 -3.39 19.79
CA ALA A 322 -18.10 -2.60 20.52
C ALA A 322 -19.54 -3.08 20.24
N ILE A 323 -19.93 -3.23 18.96
CA ILE A 323 -21.27 -3.71 18.56
C ILE A 323 -21.59 -5.08 19.18
N LEU A 324 -20.62 -5.99 19.19
CA LEU A 324 -20.77 -7.33 19.76
C LEU A 324 -20.74 -7.37 21.29
N LYS A 325 -20.17 -6.33 21.93
CA LYS A 325 -20.26 -6.14 23.40
C LYS A 325 -21.64 -5.60 23.81
N GLU A 326 -22.27 -4.78 22.98
CA GLU A 326 -23.64 -4.29 23.18
C GLU A 326 -24.70 -5.37 22.92
N ASN A 327 -24.44 -6.30 21.98
CA ASN A 327 -25.37 -7.36 21.57
C ASN A 327 -24.71 -8.76 21.56
N PRO A 328 -24.27 -9.31 22.72
CA PRO A 328 -23.52 -10.57 22.76
C PRO A 328 -24.26 -11.77 22.15
N GLU A 329 -25.59 -11.79 22.25
CA GLU A 329 -26.46 -12.82 21.66
C GLU A 329 -26.43 -12.84 20.13
N LYS A 330 -26.06 -11.71 19.50
CA LYS A 330 -25.91 -11.60 18.03
C LYS A 330 -24.48 -11.88 17.55
N ARG A 331 -23.49 -12.11 18.44
CA ARG A 331 -22.10 -12.42 18.04
C ARG A 331 -22.02 -13.48 16.97
N LYS A 332 -22.61 -14.65 17.24
CA LYS A 332 -22.47 -15.81 16.37
C LYS A 332 -22.97 -15.55 14.94
N PRO A 333 -24.23 -15.14 14.71
CA PRO A 333 -24.71 -14.88 13.35
C PRO A 333 -23.97 -13.74 12.64
N ILE A 334 -23.54 -12.69 13.36
CA ILE A 334 -22.75 -11.59 12.76
C ILE A 334 -21.38 -12.09 12.28
N MET A 335 -20.64 -12.82 13.13
CA MET A 335 -19.32 -13.37 12.76
C MET A 335 -19.45 -14.40 11.63
N GLU A 336 -20.42 -15.32 11.70
CA GLU A 336 -20.67 -16.30 10.64
C GLU A 336 -21.04 -15.61 9.32
N PHE A 337 -21.86 -14.56 9.34
CA PHE A 337 -22.21 -13.80 8.12
C PHE A 337 -20.99 -13.08 7.54
N LEU A 338 -20.22 -12.37 8.37
CA LEU A 338 -19.06 -11.59 7.93
C LEU A 338 -17.93 -12.48 7.40
N ALA A 339 -17.65 -13.63 8.03
CA ALA A 339 -16.68 -14.61 7.53
C ALA A 339 -17.05 -15.12 6.13
N ASN A 340 -18.31 -15.50 5.92
CA ASN A 340 -18.82 -15.92 4.60
C ASN A 340 -18.70 -14.79 3.56
N MET A 341 -18.96 -13.54 3.95
CA MET A 341 -18.90 -12.37 3.08
C MET A 341 -17.45 -12.02 2.67
N ILE A 342 -16.50 -12.08 3.61
CA ILE A 342 -15.06 -11.92 3.36
C ILE A 342 -14.59 -13.01 2.38
N ASN A 343 -14.89 -14.27 2.67
CA ASN A 343 -14.53 -15.40 1.80
C ASN A 343 -15.14 -15.26 0.39
N GLN A 344 -16.38 -14.76 0.27
CA GLN A 344 -17.01 -14.51 -1.03
C GLN A 344 -16.30 -13.43 -1.86
N LEU A 345 -15.74 -12.38 -1.25
CA LEU A 345 -14.97 -11.36 -1.97
C LEU A 345 -13.58 -11.87 -2.39
N ILE A 346 -12.91 -12.62 -1.52
CA ILE A 346 -11.61 -13.25 -1.82
C ILE A 346 -11.75 -14.22 -3.00
N GLN A 347 -12.75 -15.10 -2.99
CA GLN A 347 -13.06 -16.04 -4.09
C GLN A 347 -13.46 -15.34 -5.41
N LYS A 348 -13.89 -14.08 -5.36
CA LYS A 348 -14.14 -13.26 -6.55
C LYS A 348 -12.89 -12.51 -7.07
N LYS A 349 -11.72 -12.71 -6.44
CA LYS A 349 -10.49 -11.92 -6.66
C LYS A 349 -10.68 -10.41 -6.44
N LEU A 350 -11.64 -10.01 -5.60
CA LEU A 350 -11.90 -8.60 -5.25
C LEU A 350 -11.03 -8.17 -4.05
N THR A 351 -9.77 -8.63 -4.04
CA THR A 351 -8.83 -8.56 -2.91
C THR A 351 -8.13 -7.22 -2.77
N GLY A 352 -8.43 -6.24 -3.63
CA GLY A 352 -7.92 -4.87 -3.55
C GLY A 352 -8.88 -3.86 -2.89
N PHE A 353 -10.09 -4.28 -2.51
CA PHE A 353 -11.09 -3.36 -1.95
C PHE A 353 -10.73 -2.93 -0.52
N THR A 354 -10.59 -1.62 -0.31
CA THR A 354 -10.32 -1.06 1.03
C THR A 354 -11.42 -1.34 2.04
N MET A 355 -12.68 -1.42 1.59
CA MET A 355 -13.81 -1.79 2.44
C MET A 355 -13.70 -3.25 2.94
N LEU A 356 -13.18 -4.16 2.10
CA LEU A 356 -12.84 -5.54 2.49
C LEU A 356 -11.77 -5.53 3.58
N HIS A 357 -10.68 -4.77 3.38
CA HIS A 357 -9.57 -4.72 4.35
C HIS A 357 -10.01 -4.17 5.72
N ASP A 358 -10.89 -3.17 5.73
CA ASP A 358 -11.44 -2.59 6.96
C ASP A 358 -12.28 -3.60 7.74
N ALA A 359 -13.18 -4.36 7.10
CA ALA A 359 -13.96 -5.37 7.82
C ALA A 359 -13.16 -6.64 8.15
N MET A 360 -12.15 -7.00 7.36
CA MET A 360 -11.21 -8.07 7.72
C MET A 360 -10.43 -7.73 9.00
N LEU A 361 -10.01 -6.47 9.15
CA LEU A 361 -9.41 -6.00 10.41
C LEU A 361 -10.44 -6.03 11.56
N GLN A 362 -11.67 -5.56 11.33
CA GLN A 362 -12.72 -5.54 12.37
C GLN A 362 -13.14 -6.96 12.79
N TYR A 363 -13.27 -7.90 11.85
CA TYR A 363 -13.49 -9.32 12.12
C TYR A 363 -12.35 -9.89 12.97
N PHE A 364 -11.10 -9.63 12.59
CA PHE A 364 -9.93 -10.14 13.33
C PHE A 364 -9.82 -9.57 14.74
N LEU A 365 -10.09 -8.26 14.92
CA LEU A 365 -10.12 -7.62 16.24
C LEU A 365 -11.33 -8.08 17.10
N ALA A 366 -12.41 -8.54 16.46
CA ALA A 366 -13.54 -9.17 17.12
C ALA A 366 -13.32 -10.67 17.43
N CYS A 367 -12.27 -11.32 16.90
CA CYS A 367 -11.87 -12.67 17.30
C CYS A 367 -11.06 -12.64 18.61
N GLN A 368 -11.31 -13.61 19.50
CA GLN A 368 -10.48 -13.76 20.70
C GLN A 368 -9.19 -14.50 20.33
N PRO A 369 -7.99 -13.98 20.69
CA PRO A 369 -6.72 -14.64 20.39
C PRO A 369 -6.65 -16.10 20.84
N GLY A 370 -6.12 -16.97 19.97
CA GLY A 370 -5.96 -18.40 20.23
C GLY A 370 -7.23 -19.25 20.07
N THR A 371 -8.40 -18.66 19.82
CA THR A 371 -9.63 -19.42 19.51
C THR A 371 -9.61 -20.04 18.11
N SER A 372 -10.48 -21.03 17.87
CA SER A 372 -10.65 -21.64 16.54
C SER A 372 -10.99 -20.58 15.48
N GLU A 373 -11.92 -19.66 15.77
CA GLU A 373 -12.29 -18.53 14.89
C GLU A 373 -11.08 -17.68 14.45
N ALA A 374 -10.15 -17.40 15.38
CA ALA A 374 -8.92 -16.66 15.09
C ALA A 374 -7.92 -17.48 14.26
N ASN A 375 -7.70 -18.75 14.64
CA ASN A 375 -6.74 -19.62 13.98
C ASN A 375 -7.18 -19.99 12.55
N GLU A 376 -8.48 -20.25 12.35
CA GLU A 376 -9.09 -20.49 11.04
C GLU A 376 -8.94 -19.27 10.14
N PHE A 377 -9.19 -18.05 10.63
CA PHE A 377 -8.97 -16.83 9.86
C PHE A 377 -7.50 -16.62 9.48
N LEU A 378 -6.57 -16.91 10.41
CA LEU A 378 -5.13 -16.88 10.11
C LEU A 378 -4.74 -17.93 9.05
N GLU A 379 -5.41 -19.08 9.00
CA GLU A 379 -5.21 -20.07 7.93
C GLU A 379 -5.76 -19.57 6.58
N HIS A 380 -6.94 -18.92 6.56
CA HIS A 380 -7.49 -18.29 5.36
C HIS A 380 -6.61 -17.17 4.79
N LEU A 381 -5.79 -16.50 5.62
CA LEU A 381 -4.80 -15.52 5.16
C LEU A 381 -3.52 -16.14 4.57
N LYS A 382 -3.26 -17.45 4.74
CA LYS A 382 -1.99 -18.05 4.27
C LYS A 382 -2.06 -18.31 2.76
N PRO A 383 -1.04 -17.90 1.99
CA PRO A 383 -0.90 -18.36 0.62
C PRO A 383 -0.65 -19.88 0.61
N ASP A 384 -1.35 -20.59 -0.28
CA ASP A 384 -1.23 -22.04 -0.41
C ASP A 384 0.22 -22.40 -0.77
N ALA A 385 0.88 -23.12 0.13
CA ALA A 385 2.27 -23.51 0.00
C ALA A 385 2.51 -24.68 -0.97
N THR A 386 1.46 -25.23 -1.58
CA THR A 386 1.51 -26.37 -2.52
C THR A 386 1.45 -25.96 -3.99
N LEU A 387 1.01 -24.73 -4.30
CA LEU A 387 1.08 -24.15 -5.65
C LEU A 387 2.53 -23.81 -6.03
N LYS A 388 2.81 -23.84 -7.34
CA LYS A 388 4.17 -23.66 -7.89
C LYS A 388 4.47 -22.20 -8.21
N GLU A 389 5.75 -21.85 -8.29
CA GLU A 389 6.18 -20.61 -8.93
C GLU A 389 5.58 -20.53 -10.36
N GLY A 390 4.78 -19.49 -10.61
CA GLY A 390 3.99 -19.32 -11.84
C GLY A 390 2.47 -19.42 -11.66
N GLU A 391 1.99 -20.04 -10.58
CA GLU A 391 0.57 -20.09 -10.20
C GLU A 391 0.39 -19.35 -8.86
N GLU A 392 0.16 -18.03 -8.88
CA GLU A 392 -0.07 -17.28 -7.64
C GLU A 392 -1.45 -17.62 -7.03
N PRO A 393 -1.51 -18.06 -5.75
CA PRO A 393 -2.77 -18.20 -5.01
C PRO A 393 -3.47 -16.85 -4.84
N ASP A 394 -4.81 -16.83 -4.79
CA ASP A 394 -5.61 -15.61 -4.50
C ASP A 394 -5.19 -14.91 -3.19
N ASN A 395 -4.66 -15.68 -2.24
CA ASN A 395 -4.14 -15.20 -0.96
C ASN A 395 -2.79 -14.47 -1.06
N VAL A 396 -2.03 -14.63 -2.16
CA VAL A 396 -0.83 -13.82 -2.44
C VAL A 396 -1.24 -12.41 -2.84
N ASP A 397 -2.15 -12.27 -3.80
CA ASP A 397 -2.73 -10.97 -4.20
C ASP A 397 -3.37 -10.27 -2.98
N LEU A 398 -4.10 -11.01 -2.15
CA LEU A 398 -4.68 -10.50 -0.91
C LEU A 398 -3.62 -9.95 0.06
N LEU A 399 -2.53 -10.67 0.32
CA LEU A 399 -1.47 -10.17 1.21
C LEU A 399 -0.73 -8.96 0.62
N LYS A 400 -0.42 -8.99 -0.68
CA LYS A 400 0.14 -7.84 -1.42
C LYS A 400 -0.77 -6.61 -1.24
N ASN A 401 -2.05 -6.72 -1.57
CA ASN A 401 -3.03 -5.63 -1.49
C ASN A 401 -3.29 -5.13 -0.05
N LEU A 402 -3.35 -6.03 0.94
CA LEU A 402 -3.53 -5.65 2.35
C LEU A 402 -2.41 -4.72 2.82
N ALA A 403 -1.14 -5.03 2.48
CA ALA A 403 0.02 -4.30 2.98
C ALA A 403 -0.01 -2.80 2.67
N PHE A 404 -0.45 -2.40 1.47
CA PHE A 404 -0.51 -1.01 1.01
C PHE A 404 -1.77 -0.24 1.51
N THR A 405 -2.42 -0.69 2.59
CA THR A 405 -3.61 -0.02 3.16
C THR A 405 -3.55 0.13 4.67
N LYS A 406 -4.20 1.18 5.20
CA LYS A 406 -4.15 1.54 6.63
C LYS A 406 -4.56 0.41 7.57
N SER A 407 -5.62 -0.31 7.20
CA SER A 407 -6.18 -1.41 7.98
C SER A 407 -5.56 -2.76 7.63
N GLY A 408 -5.29 -3.02 6.34
CA GLY A 408 -4.66 -4.26 5.91
C GLY A 408 -3.22 -4.40 6.41
N SER A 409 -2.43 -3.32 6.43
CA SER A 409 -1.10 -3.30 7.06
C SER A 409 -1.15 -3.67 8.54
N ARG A 410 -2.15 -3.19 9.29
CA ARG A 410 -2.34 -3.56 10.69
C ARG A 410 -2.78 -5.01 10.83
N LEU A 411 -3.70 -5.48 9.99
CA LEU A 411 -4.13 -6.89 9.98
C LEU A 411 -2.96 -7.84 9.72
N VAL A 412 -2.15 -7.59 8.69
CA VAL A 412 -0.98 -8.40 8.37
C VAL A 412 0.05 -8.32 9.50
N SER A 413 0.29 -7.13 10.08
CA SER A 413 1.17 -6.98 11.24
C SER A 413 0.72 -7.83 12.43
N LEU A 414 -0.58 -7.84 12.72
CA LEU A 414 -1.17 -8.69 13.77
C LEU A 414 -1.08 -10.18 13.40
N ALA A 415 -1.26 -10.55 12.13
CA ALA A 415 -1.09 -11.92 11.65
C ALA A 415 0.36 -12.43 11.82
N PHE A 416 1.37 -11.57 11.61
CA PHE A 416 2.76 -11.87 11.98
C PHE A 416 2.91 -12.11 13.49
N ALA A 417 2.31 -11.27 14.33
CA ALA A 417 2.45 -11.37 15.78
C ALA A 417 1.77 -12.61 16.37
N TYR A 418 0.54 -12.92 15.95
CA TYR A 418 -0.20 -14.09 16.43
C TYR A 418 0.19 -15.40 15.74
N GLY A 419 0.59 -15.36 14.46
CA GLY A 419 1.06 -16.54 13.72
C GLY A 419 2.35 -17.13 14.31
N GLY A 420 2.51 -18.44 14.20
CA GLY A 420 3.72 -19.16 14.64
C GLY A 420 4.89 -19.03 13.67
N ALA A 421 6.03 -19.63 14.01
CA ALA A 421 7.25 -19.53 13.20
C ALA A 421 7.12 -20.04 11.75
N LYS A 422 6.24 -21.02 11.49
CA LYS A 422 5.89 -21.45 10.13
C LYS A 422 5.08 -20.38 9.40
N ASP A 423 4.12 -19.78 10.08
CA ASP A 423 3.18 -18.82 9.52
C ASP A 423 3.87 -17.51 9.17
N ARG A 424 4.76 -17.01 10.05
CA ARG A 424 5.62 -15.83 9.78
C ARG A 424 6.45 -16.02 8.50
N LYS A 425 7.01 -17.21 8.27
CA LYS A 425 7.73 -17.56 7.03
C LYS A 425 6.83 -17.62 5.80
N VAL A 426 5.57 -18.01 5.97
CA VAL A 426 4.57 -18.10 4.90
C VAL A 426 4.02 -16.72 4.55
N PHE A 427 3.75 -15.86 5.53
CA PHE A 427 3.32 -14.47 5.35
C PHE A 427 4.41 -13.54 4.81
N LEU A 428 5.71 -13.83 5.04
CA LEU A 428 6.81 -13.00 4.51
C LEU A 428 7.13 -13.30 3.03
N ARG A 429 6.80 -14.50 2.52
CA ARG A 429 7.15 -14.93 1.16
C ARG A 429 6.56 -14.05 0.04
N PRO A 430 5.27 -13.62 0.08
CA PRO A 430 4.64 -12.80 -0.97
C PRO A 430 5.30 -11.45 -1.26
N TYR A 431 6.12 -10.96 -0.34
CA TYR A 431 6.72 -9.63 -0.39
C TYR A 431 8.14 -9.60 -0.97
N LYS A 432 8.76 -10.77 -1.16
CA LYS A 432 10.00 -10.90 -1.93
C LYS A 432 9.79 -10.28 -3.31
N ASP A 433 10.74 -9.48 -3.79
CA ASP A 433 10.67 -8.73 -5.06
C ASP A 433 9.69 -7.53 -5.02
N THR A 434 9.26 -7.10 -3.82
CA THR A 434 8.47 -5.86 -3.59
C THR A 434 8.96 -5.03 -2.40
N ILE A 435 10.00 -5.46 -1.68
CA ILE A 435 10.48 -4.85 -0.43
C ILE A 435 10.88 -3.38 -0.65
N GLU A 436 11.52 -3.08 -1.78
CA GLU A 436 11.91 -1.71 -2.14
C GLU A 436 10.70 -0.77 -2.21
N THR A 437 9.56 -1.23 -2.75
CA THR A 437 8.33 -0.43 -2.79
C THR A 437 7.71 -0.31 -1.40
N MET A 438 7.80 -1.37 -0.59
CA MET A 438 7.22 -1.39 0.76
C MET A 438 7.93 -0.48 1.77
N VAL A 439 9.25 -0.27 1.66
CA VAL A 439 9.99 0.59 2.62
C VAL A 439 9.62 2.08 2.49
N TYR A 440 9.25 2.54 1.30
CA TYR A 440 8.81 3.91 1.03
C TYR A 440 7.30 4.12 1.11
N ASP A 441 6.47 3.08 1.33
CA ASP A 441 5.02 3.27 1.48
C ASP A 441 4.62 3.69 2.90
N GLN A 442 3.56 4.50 3.02
CA GLN A 442 2.97 4.94 4.30
C GLN A 442 2.41 3.80 5.16
N TYR A 443 2.02 2.67 4.57
CA TYR A 443 1.39 1.55 5.28
C TYR A 443 2.26 0.29 5.28
N ALA A 444 2.83 -0.11 4.15
CA ALA A 444 3.52 -1.39 3.99
C ALA A 444 4.82 -1.50 4.80
N HIS A 445 5.52 -0.40 5.09
CA HIS A 445 6.70 -0.42 5.98
C HIS A 445 6.36 -0.97 7.38
N HIS A 446 5.13 -0.79 7.87
CA HIS A 446 4.67 -1.38 9.13
C HIS A 446 4.68 -2.92 9.10
N VAL A 447 4.42 -3.54 7.94
CA VAL A 447 4.48 -5.00 7.78
C VAL A 447 5.92 -5.50 7.89
N LEU A 448 6.88 -4.76 7.34
CA LEU A 448 8.32 -5.06 7.48
C LEU A 448 8.81 -4.87 8.92
N LEU A 449 8.41 -3.78 9.59
CA LEU A 449 8.64 -3.58 11.02
C LEU A 449 8.05 -4.73 11.85
N ALA A 450 6.82 -5.18 11.55
CA ALA A 450 6.19 -6.29 12.25
C ALA A 450 6.94 -7.61 12.05
N ALA A 451 7.34 -7.92 10.81
CA ALA A 451 8.14 -9.11 10.50
C ALA A 451 9.46 -9.13 11.30
N MET A 452 10.20 -8.02 11.33
CA MET A 452 11.41 -7.88 12.15
C MET A 452 11.16 -7.90 13.66
N ALA A 453 10.01 -7.38 14.12
CA ALA A 453 9.70 -7.30 15.54
C ALA A 453 9.45 -8.66 16.20
N VAL A 454 8.85 -9.60 15.47
CA VAL A 454 8.31 -10.85 16.04
C VAL A 454 8.88 -12.15 15.44
N THR A 455 9.60 -12.11 14.31
CA THR A 455 10.14 -13.33 13.70
C THR A 455 11.41 -13.79 14.40
N ASP A 456 11.43 -15.05 14.87
CA ASP A 456 12.58 -15.61 15.60
C ASP A 456 13.64 -16.20 14.65
N ASP A 457 13.28 -16.48 13.39
CA ASP A 457 14.20 -16.77 12.28
C ASP A 457 14.70 -15.47 11.64
N THR A 458 15.68 -14.86 12.29
CA THR A 458 16.36 -13.63 11.84
C THR A 458 17.12 -13.84 10.54
N ARG A 459 17.67 -15.04 10.29
CA ARG A 459 18.38 -15.37 9.03
C ARG A 459 17.44 -15.33 7.84
N LEU A 460 16.24 -15.89 7.97
CA LEU A 460 15.17 -15.73 6.98
C LEU A 460 14.78 -14.27 6.83
N THR A 461 14.51 -13.59 7.94
CA THR A 461 14.03 -12.19 7.94
C THR A 461 15.00 -11.28 7.20
N SER A 462 16.29 -11.32 7.54
CA SER A 462 17.31 -10.53 6.87
C SER A 462 17.53 -10.94 5.42
N LYS A 463 17.50 -12.24 5.11
CA LYS A 463 17.63 -12.70 3.71
C LYS A 463 16.44 -12.28 2.85
N THR A 464 15.23 -12.12 3.39
CA THR A 464 14.07 -11.70 2.58
C THR A 464 13.93 -10.18 2.51
N ILE A 465 14.23 -9.44 3.58
CA ILE A 465 14.10 -7.98 3.59
C ILE A 465 15.36 -7.29 3.03
N PHE A 466 16.53 -7.58 3.61
CA PHE A 466 17.73 -6.77 3.33
C PHE A 466 18.49 -7.16 2.06
N SER A 467 18.28 -8.32 1.46
CA SER A 467 18.96 -8.67 0.19
C SER A 467 18.50 -7.82 -1.00
N GLU A 468 17.29 -7.27 -0.93
CA GLU A 468 16.74 -6.35 -1.94
C GLU A 468 17.25 -4.92 -1.68
N LEU A 469 17.24 -4.50 -0.41
CA LEU A 469 17.64 -3.17 0.05
C LEU A 469 19.16 -2.92 0.00
N LEU A 470 19.98 -3.94 0.26
CA LEU A 470 21.44 -3.87 0.37
C LEU A 470 22.12 -4.76 -0.70
N PRO A 471 22.18 -4.33 -1.96
CA PRO A 471 22.89 -5.05 -3.02
C PRO A 471 24.42 -4.95 -2.82
N THR A 472 25.17 -5.94 -3.33
CA THR A 472 26.63 -5.88 -3.38
C THR A 472 27.10 -5.19 -4.66
N GLY A 473 27.77 -4.05 -4.54
CA GLY A 473 28.34 -3.31 -5.67
C GLY A 473 28.41 -1.80 -5.41
N ASP A 474 28.85 -1.04 -6.41
CA ASP A 474 29.15 0.39 -6.27
C ASP A 474 27.92 1.26 -5.93
N THR A 475 26.72 0.80 -6.29
CA THR A 475 25.44 1.48 -6.00
C THR A 475 24.98 1.35 -4.54
N LEU A 476 25.67 0.55 -3.71
CA LEU A 476 25.33 0.35 -2.30
C LEU A 476 25.35 1.67 -1.51
N GLY A 477 26.34 2.54 -1.76
CA GLY A 477 26.48 3.83 -1.07
C GLY A 477 25.29 4.76 -1.30
N GLU A 478 24.94 4.99 -2.57
CA GLU A 478 23.79 5.80 -2.98
C GLU A 478 22.47 5.22 -2.46
N LYS A 479 22.27 3.91 -2.59
CA LYS A 479 21.03 3.27 -2.14
C LYS A 479 20.84 3.37 -0.63
N VAL A 480 21.90 3.14 0.16
CA VAL A 480 21.84 3.31 1.63
C VAL A 480 21.64 4.78 2.02
N LEU A 481 22.19 5.74 1.26
CA LEU A 481 21.92 7.17 1.47
C LEU A 481 20.45 7.53 1.24
N ASN A 482 19.83 7.03 0.17
CA ASN A 482 18.41 7.24 -0.13
C ASN A 482 17.52 6.61 0.95
N LEU A 483 17.80 5.37 1.35
CA LEU A 483 17.09 4.68 2.44
C LEU A 483 17.25 5.39 3.79
N ALA A 484 18.42 5.97 4.10
CA ALA A 484 18.66 6.70 5.34
C ALA A 484 17.94 8.06 5.40
N ASN A 485 17.68 8.68 4.24
CA ASN A 485 17.07 10.00 4.14
C ASN A 485 15.53 10.01 4.07
N ASP A 486 14.88 8.96 3.55
CA ASP A 486 13.41 8.85 3.65
C ASP A 486 12.96 8.58 5.10
N THR A 487 11.89 9.26 5.53
CA THR A 487 11.42 9.23 6.92
C THR A 487 10.92 7.85 7.39
N ARG A 488 10.47 7.00 6.46
CA ARG A 488 9.91 5.65 6.67
C ARG A 488 10.95 4.58 6.39
N ALA A 489 11.65 4.64 5.26
CA ALA A 489 12.63 3.61 4.88
C ALA A 489 13.78 3.50 5.89
N ARG A 490 14.22 4.64 6.44
CA ARG A 490 15.22 4.70 7.53
C ARG A 490 14.77 3.92 8.76
N THR A 491 13.45 3.78 9.01
CA THR A 491 12.94 3.00 10.14
C THR A 491 13.21 1.52 9.95
N ILE A 492 13.14 1.00 8.72
CA ILE A 492 13.46 -0.39 8.41
C ILE A 492 14.96 -0.64 8.57
N LEU A 493 15.77 0.29 8.06
CA LEU A 493 17.23 0.21 8.09
C LEU A 493 17.82 0.33 9.50
N LEU A 494 17.23 1.20 10.35
CA LEU A 494 17.73 1.48 11.71
C LEU A 494 16.99 0.73 12.82
N TYR A 495 15.87 0.04 12.56
CA TYR A 495 15.17 -0.78 13.57
C TYR A 495 16.08 -1.79 14.30
N PRO A 496 17.01 -2.51 13.64
CA PRO A 496 17.91 -3.44 14.32
C PRO A 496 18.85 -2.78 15.35
N PHE A 497 19.18 -1.51 15.16
CA PHE A 497 20.11 -0.75 16.01
C PHE A 497 19.39 0.11 17.05
N ALA A 498 18.28 0.73 16.65
CA ALA A 498 17.59 1.81 17.38
C ALA A 498 16.07 1.59 17.50
N GLY A 499 15.58 0.34 17.45
CA GLY A 499 14.14 0.03 17.46
C GLY A 499 13.33 0.50 18.68
N ASP A 500 13.98 0.81 19.81
CA ASP A 500 13.34 1.43 21.00
C ASP A 500 13.40 2.97 20.99
N ALA A 501 14.11 3.58 20.03
CA ALA A 501 14.43 5.00 20.05
C ALA A 501 13.25 5.89 19.58
N LYS A 502 12.80 6.78 20.47
CA LYS A 502 11.68 7.70 20.22
C LYS A 502 11.87 8.60 18.99
N TRP A 503 13.12 8.94 18.62
CA TRP A 503 13.42 9.81 17.48
C TRP A 503 13.27 9.11 16.12
N LEU A 504 13.29 7.78 16.08
CA LEU A 504 13.16 7.01 14.84
C LEU A 504 11.72 7.05 14.31
N PHE A 505 10.74 7.10 15.22
CA PHE A 505 9.30 7.05 14.96
C PHE A 505 8.57 8.35 15.36
N PRO A 506 8.88 9.51 14.75
CA PRO A 506 8.37 10.82 15.20
C PRO A 506 6.83 10.95 15.11
N GLU A 507 6.20 10.31 14.13
CA GLU A 507 4.73 10.36 13.91
C GLU A 507 3.93 9.50 14.89
N GLY A 508 4.59 8.62 15.65
CA GLY A 508 3.99 7.85 16.74
C GLY A 508 3.07 6.69 16.34
N ASP A 509 2.44 6.64 15.15
CA ASP A 509 1.58 5.51 14.76
C ASP A 509 2.38 4.20 14.62
N ALA A 510 3.52 4.24 13.93
CA ALA A 510 4.46 3.12 13.86
C ALA A 510 4.92 2.65 15.24
N LYS A 511 5.13 3.57 16.19
CA LYS A 511 5.52 3.23 17.57
C LYS A 511 4.38 2.57 18.35
N LYS A 512 3.15 3.07 18.25
CA LYS A 512 1.96 2.47 18.87
C LYS A 512 1.68 1.07 18.31
N ARG A 513 1.85 0.89 17.00
CA ARG A 513 1.78 -0.42 16.33
C ARG A 513 2.86 -1.36 16.86
N LEU A 514 4.12 -0.91 16.98
CA LEU A 514 5.19 -1.70 17.59
C LEU A 514 4.89 -2.08 19.05
N GLU A 515 4.33 -1.17 19.86
CA GLU A 515 3.92 -1.44 21.24
C GLU A 515 2.81 -2.53 21.33
N GLU A 516 1.81 -2.48 20.45
CA GLU A 516 0.79 -3.52 20.30
C GLU A 516 1.42 -4.88 19.94
N LEU A 517 2.34 -4.91 18.98
CA LEU A 517 3.05 -6.13 18.56
C LEU A 517 3.99 -6.67 19.66
N TYR A 518 4.63 -5.79 20.44
CA TYR A 518 5.53 -6.18 21.53
C TYR A 518 4.76 -6.85 22.69
N ALA A 519 3.54 -6.40 22.99
CA ALA A 519 2.67 -7.02 23.98
C ALA A 519 2.28 -8.45 23.56
N ILE A 520 1.92 -8.66 22.28
CA ILE A 520 1.60 -9.99 21.75
C ILE A 520 2.86 -10.89 21.75
N ARG A 521 4.00 -10.35 21.28
CA ARG A 521 5.30 -11.03 21.19
C ARG A 521 5.74 -11.68 22.49
N ALA A 522 5.43 -11.08 23.64
CA ALA A 522 5.73 -11.63 24.96
C ALA A 522 5.10 -13.02 25.22
N THR A 523 4.08 -13.41 24.43
CA THR A 523 3.43 -14.73 24.48
C THR A 523 3.72 -15.61 23.25
N THR A 524 4.02 -15.01 22.10
CA THR A 524 4.11 -15.73 20.80
C THR A 524 5.53 -15.89 20.25
N SER A 525 6.55 -15.44 20.98
CA SER A 525 7.97 -15.58 20.62
C SER A 525 8.76 -16.27 21.73
N LYS A 526 9.84 -16.96 21.36
CA LYS A 526 10.78 -17.59 22.30
C LYS A 526 12.14 -16.89 22.36
N LYS A 527 12.40 -15.91 21.49
CA LYS A 527 13.68 -15.20 21.41
C LYS A 527 13.57 -13.84 22.09
N ASP A 528 14.56 -13.53 22.93
CA ASP A 528 14.68 -12.22 23.57
C ASP A 528 14.67 -11.06 22.53
N ALA A 529 14.15 -9.91 22.95
CA ALA A 529 14.05 -8.72 22.10
C ALA A 529 15.42 -8.20 21.66
N LYS A 530 16.38 -8.08 22.59
CA LYS A 530 17.72 -7.57 22.29
C LYS A 530 18.52 -8.56 21.46
N VAL A 531 18.43 -9.86 21.77
CA VAL A 531 19.08 -10.92 20.96
C VAL A 531 18.58 -10.91 19.52
N ARG A 532 17.27 -10.76 19.27
CA ARG A 532 16.74 -10.65 17.90
C ARG A 532 17.25 -9.41 17.17
N SER A 533 17.17 -8.23 17.80
CA SER A 533 17.64 -6.98 17.18
C SER A 533 19.14 -7.02 16.88
N LEU A 534 19.94 -7.56 17.81
CA LEU A 534 21.37 -7.79 17.62
C LEU A 534 21.63 -8.74 16.44
N GLU A 535 21.00 -9.92 16.39
CA GLU A 535 21.15 -10.85 15.26
C GLU A 535 20.80 -10.22 13.90
N LEU A 536 19.75 -9.39 13.83
CA LEU A 536 19.42 -8.62 12.63
C LEU A 536 20.53 -7.61 12.29
N ALA A 537 21.01 -6.84 13.27
CA ALA A 537 22.11 -5.89 13.09
C ALA A 537 23.39 -6.59 12.59
N LYS A 538 23.78 -7.71 13.21
CA LYS A 538 24.94 -8.53 12.80
C LYS A 538 24.87 -9.03 11.35
N SER A 539 23.68 -9.08 10.75
CA SER A 539 23.49 -9.57 9.37
C SER A 539 23.60 -8.49 8.29
N ILE A 540 23.46 -7.20 8.64
CA ILE A 540 23.46 -6.07 7.68
C ILE A 540 24.63 -5.11 7.87
N GLU A 541 25.12 -4.99 9.10
CA GLU A 541 26.14 -4.00 9.46
C GLU A 541 27.40 -4.02 8.58
N PRO A 542 27.95 -5.17 8.13
CA PRO A 542 29.11 -5.17 7.24
C PRO A 542 28.89 -4.35 5.95
N GLN A 543 27.68 -4.39 5.38
CA GLN A 543 27.32 -3.64 4.18
C GLN A 543 27.06 -2.16 4.49
N LEU A 544 26.51 -1.85 5.67
CA LEU A 544 26.32 -0.47 6.10
C LEU A 544 27.65 0.22 6.41
N LEU A 545 28.63 -0.50 6.95
CA LEU A 545 30.00 -0.02 7.14
C LEU A 545 30.72 0.20 5.80
N ASP A 546 30.51 -0.67 4.80
CA ASP A 546 31.02 -0.45 3.43
C ASP A 546 30.41 0.82 2.81
N ALA A 547 29.09 1.02 2.95
CA ALA A 547 28.39 2.22 2.49
C ALA A 547 28.91 3.50 3.17
N VAL A 548 29.10 3.50 4.49
CA VAL A 548 29.68 4.64 5.22
C VAL A 548 31.13 4.89 4.80
N THR A 549 31.96 3.86 4.65
CA THR A 549 33.38 4.00 4.26
C THR A 549 33.52 4.60 2.86
N SER A 550 32.70 4.14 1.91
CA SER A 550 32.72 4.63 0.52
C SER A 550 32.10 6.03 0.36
N SER A 551 31.06 6.35 1.13
CA SER A 551 30.16 7.48 0.85
C SER A 551 30.01 8.49 2.00
N ALA A 552 30.92 8.48 3.00
CA ALA A 552 30.87 9.36 4.17
C ALA A 552 30.61 10.84 3.83
N ALA A 553 31.25 11.36 2.78
CA ALA A 553 31.06 12.74 2.31
C ALA A 553 29.61 13.00 1.84
N ALA A 554 28.98 12.04 1.16
CA ALA A 554 27.59 12.17 0.71
C ALA A 554 26.61 12.11 1.89
N PHE A 555 26.81 11.20 2.86
CA PHE A 555 26.05 11.20 4.12
C PHE A 555 26.22 12.52 4.91
N SER A 556 27.38 13.18 4.81
CA SER A 556 27.65 14.45 5.50
C SER A 556 26.84 15.66 4.99
N THR A 557 26.10 15.50 3.88
CA THR A 557 25.23 16.55 3.32
C THR A 557 23.87 16.67 4.02
N THR A 558 23.47 15.68 4.83
CA THR A 558 22.12 15.65 5.45
C THR A 558 22.17 15.38 6.95
N THR A 559 21.18 15.90 7.67
CA THR A 559 21.04 15.66 9.12
C THR A 559 20.74 14.20 9.45
N PHE A 560 19.98 13.50 8.58
CA PHE A 560 19.73 12.07 8.71
C PHE A 560 20.94 11.21 8.34
N GLY A 561 21.78 11.63 7.39
CA GLY A 561 23.03 10.95 7.08
C GLY A 561 24.03 10.97 8.25
N TYR A 562 24.23 12.12 8.92
CA TYR A 562 25.00 12.18 10.18
C TYR A 562 24.42 11.27 11.26
N GLN A 563 23.09 11.22 11.40
CA GLN A 563 22.45 10.33 12.36
C GLN A 563 22.67 8.85 12.00
N PHE A 564 22.44 8.47 10.76
CA PHE A 564 22.66 7.11 10.25
C PHE A 564 24.10 6.64 10.49
N MET A 565 25.09 7.46 10.13
CA MET A 565 26.50 7.16 10.40
C MET A 565 26.76 6.97 11.90
N THR A 566 26.13 7.78 12.77
CA THR A 566 26.25 7.63 14.23
C THR A 566 25.72 6.26 14.69
N GLU A 567 24.47 5.92 14.36
CA GLU A 567 23.83 4.70 14.88
C GLU A 567 24.53 3.41 14.37
N VAL A 568 24.98 3.37 13.11
CA VAL A 568 25.74 2.23 12.56
C VAL A 568 27.11 2.10 13.22
N LEU A 569 27.85 3.21 13.40
CA LEU A 569 29.17 3.20 14.05
C LEU A 569 29.10 2.88 15.56
N LEU A 570 27.94 3.00 16.20
CA LEU A 570 27.68 2.54 17.57
C LEU A 570 27.13 1.10 17.66
N GLY A 571 26.67 0.52 16.54
CA GLY A 571 25.74 -0.63 16.48
C GLY A 571 26.15 -1.94 17.18
N ALA A 572 26.66 -2.90 16.41
CA ALA A 572 27.02 -4.25 16.83
C ALA A 572 28.56 -4.44 16.81
N PRO A 573 29.31 -3.85 17.76
CA PRO A 573 30.77 -3.64 17.70
C PRO A 573 31.61 -4.91 17.52
N GLU A 574 31.07 -6.07 17.91
CA GLU A 574 31.71 -7.38 17.81
C GLU A 574 31.81 -7.95 16.38
N VAL A 575 31.08 -7.40 15.40
CA VAL A 575 30.79 -8.10 14.12
C VAL A 575 31.92 -7.98 13.11
N GLU A 576 32.31 -6.76 12.76
CA GLU A 576 33.37 -6.46 11.78
C GLU A 576 34.24 -5.30 12.31
N PRO A 577 35.19 -5.57 13.23
CA PRO A 577 36.01 -4.52 13.83
C PRO A 577 36.93 -3.83 12.81
N THR A 578 37.42 -4.53 11.79
CA THR A 578 38.26 -3.98 10.72
C THR A 578 37.51 -2.95 9.89
N LYS A 579 36.36 -3.32 9.31
CA LYS A 579 35.49 -2.42 8.55
C LYS A 579 35.02 -1.23 9.38
N ARG A 580 34.74 -1.45 10.68
CA ARG A 580 34.39 -0.35 11.60
C ARG A 580 35.55 0.63 11.77
N GLN A 581 36.79 0.17 11.90
CA GLN A 581 37.96 1.05 11.97
C GLN A 581 38.26 1.76 10.64
N GLU A 582 37.76 1.28 9.51
CA GLU A 582 37.83 1.98 8.21
C GLU A 582 36.74 3.04 8.09
N ALA A 583 35.49 2.70 8.42
CA ALA A 583 34.36 3.65 8.48
C ALA A 583 34.61 4.78 9.49
N LEU A 584 35.18 4.46 10.66
CA LEU A 584 35.57 5.45 11.68
C LEU A 584 36.64 6.42 11.17
N LYS A 585 37.61 5.97 10.35
CA LYS A 585 38.59 6.87 9.71
C LYS A 585 37.93 7.77 8.66
N ALA A 586 37.06 7.22 7.81
CA ALA A 586 36.33 7.98 6.80
C ALA A 586 35.48 9.08 7.45
N VAL A 587 34.76 8.77 8.53
CA VAL A 587 33.98 9.74 9.30
C VAL A 587 34.85 10.71 10.10
N ALA A 588 36.01 10.29 10.61
CA ALA A 588 36.97 11.20 11.23
C ALA A 588 37.54 12.22 10.22
N GLY A 589 37.75 11.81 8.96
CA GLY A 589 38.17 12.70 7.87
C GLY A 589 37.20 13.87 7.61
N LEU A 590 35.91 13.72 7.93
CA LEU A 590 34.92 14.81 7.85
C LEU A 590 35.18 15.95 8.87
N ALA A 591 36.18 15.81 9.76
CA ALA A 591 36.67 16.85 10.66
C ALA A 591 37.72 17.77 10.01
N GLU A 592 38.32 17.36 8.89
CA GLU A 592 39.13 18.22 8.03
C GLU A 592 38.22 19.20 7.26
N GLY A 593 38.74 20.40 6.93
CA GLY A 593 37.95 21.43 6.24
C GLY A 593 36.83 22.06 7.06
N LEU A 594 36.96 22.13 8.39
CA LEU A 594 36.01 22.87 9.24
C LEU A 594 36.32 24.39 9.18
N GLU A 595 35.77 25.03 8.15
CA GLU A 595 35.72 26.49 7.99
C GLU A 595 35.28 27.19 9.29
N PRO A 596 35.87 28.35 9.65
CA PRO A 596 35.45 29.10 10.84
C PRO A 596 34.06 29.72 10.63
N SER A 597 33.02 28.99 11.03
CA SER A 597 31.62 29.41 10.85
C SER A 597 31.33 30.73 11.56
N ASP A 598 30.95 31.77 10.81
CA ASP A 598 30.53 33.05 11.39
C ASP A 598 29.37 32.83 12.37
N SER A 599 29.58 33.27 13.61
CA SER A 599 28.90 32.77 14.82
C SER A 599 27.42 33.14 14.98
N THR A 600 26.76 33.61 13.93
CA THR A 600 25.42 34.22 13.96
C THR A 600 24.26 33.24 13.72
N THR A 601 24.48 32.09 13.09
CA THR A 601 23.42 31.10 12.81
C THR A 601 23.93 29.67 12.87
N ARG A 602 23.52 28.93 13.92
CA ARG A 602 23.59 27.47 13.93
C ARG A 602 22.53 26.90 13.00
N ASP A 603 22.95 26.31 11.90
CA ASP A 603 22.07 25.50 11.07
C ASP A 603 21.86 24.11 11.69
N ALA A 604 20.90 23.37 11.13
CA ALA A 604 20.62 22.01 11.60
C ALA A 604 21.75 21.02 11.23
N LEU A 605 22.51 21.30 10.16
CA LEU A 605 23.53 20.40 9.63
C LEU A 605 24.82 20.43 10.47
N SER A 606 25.35 21.60 10.82
CA SER A 606 26.43 21.75 11.80
C SER A 606 26.03 21.15 13.15
N SER A 607 24.79 21.43 13.60
CA SER A 607 24.25 20.86 14.84
C SER A 607 24.24 19.32 14.83
N ALA A 608 23.92 18.69 13.70
CA ALA A 608 23.99 17.24 13.53
C ALA A 608 25.45 16.73 13.45
N LYS A 609 26.33 17.41 12.70
CA LYS A 609 27.77 17.13 12.59
C LYS A 609 28.45 17.10 13.95
N MET A 610 28.26 18.14 14.78
CA MET A 610 28.84 18.21 16.12
C MET A 610 28.24 17.16 17.08
N LYS A 611 26.94 16.84 16.94
CA LYS A 611 26.30 15.77 17.74
C LYS A 611 26.89 14.40 17.40
N MET A 612 27.10 14.08 16.13
CA MET A 612 27.78 12.84 15.70
C MET A 612 29.16 12.75 16.35
N PHE A 613 30.03 13.75 16.11
CA PHE A 613 31.40 13.71 16.63
C PHE A 613 31.44 13.61 18.16
N LYS A 614 30.61 14.36 18.89
CA LYS A 614 30.53 14.25 20.35
C LYS A 614 30.19 12.81 20.78
N THR A 615 29.19 12.20 20.15
CA THR A 615 28.70 10.86 20.51
C THR A 615 29.74 9.78 20.21
N LEU A 616 30.42 9.86 19.06
CA LEU A 616 31.49 8.93 18.68
C LEU A 616 32.75 9.09 19.55
N VAL A 617 33.14 10.32 19.91
CA VAL A 617 34.26 10.60 20.82
C VAL A 617 33.98 10.11 22.24
N GLN A 618 32.74 10.24 22.73
CA GLN A 618 32.32 9.67 24.01
C GLN A 618 32.05 8.15 23.95
N GLY A 619 32.15 7.53 22.76
CA GLY A 619 32.14 6.09 22.58
C GLY A 619 30.78 5.40 22.71
N GLY A 620 29.66 6.14 22.81
CA GLY A 620 28.35 5.54 23.07
C GLY A 620 27.21 6.55 23.24
N GLN A 621 26.01 6.04 23.53
CA GLN A 621 24.82 6.88 23.72
C GLN A 621 24.68 7.36 25.18
N PHE A 622 24.12 8.56 25.35
CA PHE A 622 23.77 9.09 26.67
C PHE A 622 22.45 8.49 27.16
N ASP A 623 22.48 7.79 28.29
CA ASP A 623 21.29 7.29 28.98
C ASP A 623 20.74 8.37 29.95
N PRO A 624 19.49 8.84 29.77
CA PRO A 624 18.87 9.80 30.69
C PRO A 624 18.63 9.29 32.11
N GLN A 625 18.60 7.96 32.35
CA GLN A 625 18.34 7.39 33.67
C GLN A 625 19.58 7.42 34.57
N SER A 626 20.70 6.85 34.10
CA SER A 626 22.00 6.91 34.77
C SER A 626 22.68 8.29 34.66
N LYS A 627 22.24 9.14 33.73
CA LYS A 627 22.84 10.43 33.38
C LYS A 627 24.31 10.32 32.94
N LYS A 628 24.67 9.18 32.36
CA LYS A 628 26.02 8.90 31.83
C LYS A 628 25.93 8.50 30.36
N VAL A 629 27.06 8.60 29.67
CA VAL A 629 27.25 7.86 28.42
C VAL A 629 27.49 6.40 28.78
N VAL A 630 26.78 5.49 28.11
CA VAL A 630 27.06 4.05 28.16
C VAL A 630 27.95 3.74 26.96
N PRO A 631 29.27 3.54 27.16
CA PRO A 631 30.18 3.27 26.06
C PRO A 631 29.92 1.88 25.47
N VAL A 632 30.16 1.77 24.17
CA VAL A 632 30.03 0.55 23.37
C VAL A 632 31.26 -0.33 23.59
N GLU A 633 31.07 -1.64 23.77
CA GLU A 633 32.15 -2.63 23.95
C GLU A 633 32.15 -3.67 22.82
N PRO A 634 33.27 -3.91 22.10
CA PRO A 634 34.58 -3.24 22.22
C PRO A 634 34.58 -1.73 21.98
N ARG A 635 35.42 -1.01 22.74
CA ARG A 635 35.57 0.46 22.67
C ARG A 635 36.04 0.90 21.27
N LEU A 636 35.49 1.99 20.76
CA LEU A 636 35.63 2.38 19.34
C LEU A 636 37.02 2.92 18.95
N GLY A 637 37.77 3.50 19.88
CA GLY A 637 39.06 4.16 19.59
C GLY A 637 38.96 5.50 18.82
N PHE A 638 37.74 5.96 18.51
CA PHE A 638 37.52 7.17 17.71
C PHE A 638 38.14 8.45 18.30
N ALA A 639 38.23 8.56 19.63
CA ALA A 639 38.78 9.72 20.32
C ALA A 639 40.23 10.05 19.90
N ASP A 640 41.11 9.04 19.83
CA ASP A 640 42.50 9.23 19.42
C ASP A 640 42.63 9.47 17.90
N MET A 641 41.76 8.84 17.08
CA MET A 641 41.71 9.11 15.63
C MET A 641 41.32 10.56 15.34
N PHE A 642 40.22 11.01 15.94
CA PHE A 642 39.71 12.36 15.83
C PHE A 642 40.74 13.39 16.31
N TRP A 643 41.38 13.14 17.46
CA TRP A 643 42.45 14.00 17.98
C TRP A 643 43.64 14.15 17.01
N ASN A 644 44.08 13.07 16.37
CA ASN A 644 45.22 13.12 15.42
C ASN A 644 44.96 14.05 14.22
N ILE A 645 43.70 14.24 13.85
CA ILE A 645 43.24 15.17 12.81
C ILE A 645 43.11 16.59 13.39
N ILE A 646 42.32 16.78 14.45
CA ILE A 646 41.96 18.13 14.91
C ILE A 646 43.04 18.86 15.72
N LYS A 647 44.13 18.18 16.11
CA LYS A 647 45.20 18.73 16.99
C LYS A 647 45.71 20.12 16.61
N ASP A 648 45.84 20.39 15.31
CA ASP A 648 46.42 21.62 14.77
C ASP A 648 45.38 22.76 14.70
N ASN A 649 44.08 22.40 14.60
CA ASN A 649 42.93 23.29 14.58
C ASN A 649 42.16 23.33 15.92
N LEU A 650 42.76 22.88 17.03
CA LEU A 650 42.07 22.76 18.33
C LEU A 650 41.46 24.09 18.81
N ALA A 651 42.06 25.23 18.46
CA ALA A 651 41.56 26.55 18.86
C ALA A 651 40.15 26.83 18.32
N THR A 652 39.92 26.69 17.01
CA THR A 652 38.60 26.92 16.39
C THR A 652 37.56 25.90 16.84
N TRP A 653 37.95 24.63 17.01
CA TRP A 653 37.07 23.63 17.61
C TRP A 653 36.66 23.99 19.05
N ALA A 654 37.58 24.49 19.88
CA ALA A 654 37.31 24.77 21.29
C ALA A 654 36.55 26.09 21.53
N THR A 655 36.67 27.07 20.64
CA THR A 655 35.94 28.36 20.72
C THR A 655 34.62 28.38 19.94
N GLY A 656 34.46 27.53 18.92
CA GLY A 656 33.27 27.44 18.09
C GLY A 656 32.25 26.36 18.52
N ASP A 657 31.42 25.93 17.57
CA ASP A 657 30.36 24.93 17.80
C ASP A 657 30.89 23.53 18.16
N GLY A 658 32.11 23.21 17.73
CA GLY A 658 32.83 21.99 18.11
C GLY A 658 33.19 21.89 19.60
N SER A 659 32.98 22.94 20.39
CA SER A 659 33.45 23.04 21.78
C SER A 659 32.95 21.90 22.68
N PHE A 660 31.69 21.47 22.51
CA PHE A 660 31.13 20.32 23.24
C PHE A 660 31.70 18.96 22.81
N VAL A 661 32.32 18.87 21.62
CA VAL A 661 33.09 17.69 21.19
C VAL A 661 34.41 17.64 21.95
N ILE A 662 35.10 18.78 22.14
CA ILE A 662 36.33 18.87 22.93
C ILE A 662 36.06 18.60 24.42
N VAL A 663 34.92 19.03 24.96
CA VAL A 663 34.45 18.62 26.31
C VAL A 663 34.28 17.11 26.37
N GLY A 664 33.62 16.51 25.36
CA GLY A 664 33.47 15.05 25.25
C GLY A 664 34.80 14.30 25.13
N LEU A 665 35.80 14.88 24.46
CA LEU A 665 37.15 14.31 24.31
C LEU A 665 37.90 14.23 25.65
N LEU A 666 37.75 15.25 26.50
CA LEU A 666 38.31 15.22 27.86
C LEU A 666 37.55 14.26 28.80
N GLU A 667 36.26 14.04 28.56
CA GLU A 667 35.39 13.15 29.35
C GLU A 667 35.48 11.68 28.95
N SER A 668 35.81 11.39 27.68
CA SER A 668 35.95 10.02 27.14
C SER A 668 36.98 9.23 27.93
N GLU A 669 36.60 8.11 28.54
CA GLU A 669 37.45 7.35 29.48
C GLU A 669 38.74 6.88 28.80
N ASP A 670 38.62 6.32 27.60
CA ASP A 670 39.67 5.60 26.87
C ASP A 670 40.73 6.53 26.21
N PHE A 671 40.45 7.83 26.11
CA PHE A 671 41.28 8.76 25.33
C PHE A 671 42.67 8.98 25.95
N SER A 672 43.72 8.58 25.22
CA SER A 672 45.11 8.66 25.69
C SER A 672 45.68 10.09 25.74
N GLY A 673 45.10 11.01 24.97
CA GLY A 673 45.68 12.34 24.70
C GLY A 673 45.31 13.46 25.68
N LYS A 674 44.60 13.19 26.79
CA LYS A 674 44.03 14.23 27.70
C LYS A 674 45.03 15.32 28.10
N ASP A 675 46.23 14.94 28.54
CA ASP A 675 47.28 15.90 28.90
C ASP A 675 47.74 16.79 27.74
N LYS A 676 47.73 16.26 26.51
CA LYS A 676 48.12 17.00 25.29
C LYS A 676 47.05 18.04 24.96
N VAL A 677 45.77 17.66 25.04
CA VAL A 677 44.63 18.58 24.86
C VAL A 677 44.67 19.67 25.93
N LEU A 678 44.80 19.34 27.21
CA LEU A 678 44.88 20.33 28.29
C LEU A 678 46.08 21.28 28.12
N LYS A 679 47.27 20.77 27.76
CA LYS A 679 48.46 21.62 27.48
C LYS A 679 48.26 22.55 26.28
N ALA A 680 47.54 22.11 25.24
CA ALA A 680 47.23 22.95 24.08
C ALA A 680 46.16 24.00 24.40
N LEU A 681 45.08 23.62 25.11
CA LEU A 681 44.03 24.56 25.57
C LEU A 681 44.59 25.63 26.54
N LYS A 682 45.57 25.29 27.39
CA LYS A 682 46.23 26.29 28.26
C LYS A 682 46.99 27.38 27.48
N LYS A 683 47.46 27.09 26.26
CA LYS A 683 48.04 28.12 25.36
C LYS A 683 46.96 29.03 24.74
N GLN A 684 45.73 28.56 24.64
CA GLN A 684 44.59 29.28 24.03
C GLN A 684 43.63 29.88 25.08
N ARG A 685 44.08 30.06 26.33
CA ARG A 685 43.22 30.43 27.46
C ARG A 685 42.50 31.78 27.27
N GLU A 686 43.12 32.75 26.61
CA GLU A 686 42.50 34.06 26.39
C GLU A 686 41.43 34.01 25.30
N ALA A 687 41.68 33.32 24.19
CA ALA A 687 40.65 33.06 23.17
C ALA A 687 39.46 32.26 23.72
N LEU A 688 39.71 31.32 24.65
CA LEU A 688 38.64 30.63 25.38
C LEU A 688 37.83 31.56 26.28
N LYS A 689 38.46 32.52 26.98
CA LYS A 689 37.74 33.53 27.79
C LYS A 689 36.87 34.44 26.93
N GLU A 690 37.40 34.88 25.79
CA GLU A 690 36.69 35.73 24.83
C GLU A 690 35.48 35.01 24.23
N ALA A 691 35.65 33.77 23.77
CA ALA A 691 34.55 32.94 23.30
C ALA A 691 33.52 32.61 24.41
N ALA A 692 33.97 32.40 25.65
CA ALA A 692 33.12 32.11 26.80
C ALA A 692 32.29 33.33 27.27
N ASN A 693 32.80 34.56 27.13
CA ASN A 693 32.14 35.81 27.50
C ASN A 693 32.48 36.94 26.50
N PRO A 694 31.88 36.97 25.28
CA PRO A 694 32.18 37.99 24.28
C PRO A 694 31.82 39.39 24.80
N GLY A 695 32.83 40.25 24.93
CA GLY A 695 32.70 41.58 25.54
C GLY A 695 33.03 41.67 27.04
N GLY A 696 33.66 40.65 27.64
CA GLY A 696 34.52 40.83 28.82
C GLY A 696 33.84 41.05 30.18
N VAL A 697 32.54 40.76 30.32
CA VAL A 697 31.86 40.78 31.63
C VAL A 697 31.92 39.39 32.28
N PRO A 698 32.59 39.19 33.42
CA PRO A 698 32.61 37.89 34.09
C PRO A 698 31.31 37.66 34.87
N VAL A 699 30.50 36.68 34.46
CA VAL A 699 29.37 36.21 35.27
C VAL A 699 29.87 35.21 36.31
N ASN A 700 30.55 35.73 37.33
CA ASN A 700 31.03 34.99 38.50
C ASN A 700 30.42 35.56 39.79
N GLY A 701 30.01 34.67 40.70
CA GLY A 701 29.56 35.03 42.05
C GLY A 701 28.15 34.54 42.36
N ALA A 702 28.04 33.57 43.27
CA ALA A 702 26.78 33.23 43.91
C ALA A 702 26.65 34.04 45.22
N ALA A 703 25.51 34.69 45.43
CA ALA A 703 25.12 35.26 46.72
C ALA A 703 23.60 35.45 46.81
N ASP A 704 23.06 35.04 47.96
CA ASP A 704 21.84 35.49 48.66
C ASP A 704 20.47 35.58 47.96
N ASP A 705 19.59 34.67 48.39
CA ASP A 705 18.16 34.92 48.52
C ASP A 705 17.89 36.12 49.46
N LYS A 706 17.43 37.26 48.90
CA LYS A 706 16.19 37.95 49.32
C LYS A 706 15.85 39.24 48.54
N ALA A 707 14.69 39.18 47.89
CA ALA A 707 13.67 40.24 47.78
C ALA A 707 14.08 41.72 47.56
N ALA A 708 13.81 42.23 46.34
CA ALA A 708 13.23 43.56 46.14
C ALA A 708 12.34 43.64 44.88
N LYS A 709 11.07 44.04 45.04
CA LYS A 709 10.19 44.39 43.92
C LYS A 709 10.33 45.88 43.58
N LYS A 710 10.61 46.21 42.31
CA LYS A 710 9.92 47.27 41.52
C LYS A 710 10.45 47.25 40.09
N GLY A 711 9.54 47.30 39.11
CA GLY A 711 9.88 47.12 37.69
C GLY A 711 9.86 48.41 36.89
N ARG A 712 10.48 48.38 35.70
CA ARG A 712 10.20 49.30 34.60
C ARG A 712 10.38 48.56 33.28
N LYS A 713 9.48 48.78 32.31
CA LYS A 713 9.56 48.12 30.99
C LYS A 713 10.71 48.73 30.18
N GLY A 714 11.65 47.90 29.76
CA GLY A 714 12.66 48.22 28.74
C GLY A 714 13.03 46.93 28.00
N LYS A 715 13.11 46.97 26.66
CA LYS A 715 13.60 45.83 25.87
C LYS A 715 15.10 45.64 26.16
N PRO A 716 15.58 44.46 26.59
CA PRO A 716 16.98 44.13 26.43
C PRO A 716 17.27 43.94 24.94
N THR A 717 18.18 44.74 24.39
CA THR A 717 18.79 44.44 23.08
C THR A 717 19.61 43.16 23.22
N GLY A 718 19.35 42.17 22.38
CA GLY A 718 19.91 40.83 22.52
C GLY A 718 21.43 40.79 22.35
N LYS A 719 22.17 40.74 23.45
CA LYS A 719 23.52 40.16 23.46
C LYS A 719 23.40 38.66 23.66
N LEU A 720 24.06 37.89 22.80
CA LEU A 720 24.07 36.43 22.87
C LEU A 720 24.78 35.96 24.15
N PRO A 721 24.33 34.87 24.81
CA PRO A 721 25.12 34.21 25.84
C PRO A 721 26.39 33.61 25.19
N GLY A 722 27.53 33.79 25.85
CA GLY A 722 28.81 33.27 25.36
C GLY A 722 28.88 31.74 25.35
N ASN A 723 29.92 31.19 24.72
CA ASN A 723 30.02 29.77 24.44
C ASN A 723 30.13 28.92 25.72
N ALA A 724 29.03 28.22 26.04
CA ALA A 724 28.94 27.32 27.18
C ALA A 724 29.93 26.14 27.14
N GLY A 725 30.32 25.67 25.95
CA GLY A 725 31.38 24.67 25.81
C GLY A 725 32.75 25.24 26.19
N ALA A 726 33.10 26.43 25.69
CA ALA A 726 34.34 27.13 26.05
C ALA A 726 34.42 27.45 27.56
N ARG A 727 33.29 27.80 28.19
CA ARG A 727 33.21 27.92 29.67
C ARG A 727 33.57 26.62 30.38
N ILE A 728 32.96 25.48 29.99
CA ILE A 728 33.23 24.18 30.61
C ILE A 728 34.69 23.74 30.37
N LEU A 729 35.30 24.14 29.24
CA LEU A 729 36.73 23.93 29.02
C LEU A 729 37.58 24.79 29.97
N LEU A 730 37.23 26.06 30.21
CA LEU A 730 37.90 26.90 31.22
C LEU A 730 37.76 26.38 32.65
N GLU A 731 36.62 25.79 32.99
CA GLU A 731 36.37 25.13 34.29
C GLU A 731 37.24 23.86 34.48
N LYS A 732 37.85 23.33 33.41
CA LYS A 732 38.73 22.13 33.41
C LYS A 732 40.23 22.44 33.22
N LEU A 733 40.68 23.72 33.29
CA LEU A 733 42.06 24.18 32.98
C LEU A 733 42.83 24.82 34.14
#